data_AF-A0A5C6FN80-F1
#
_entry.id   AF-A0A5C6FN80-F1
#
_cell.length_a   1.000
_cell.length_b   1.000
_cell.length_c   1.000
_cell.angle_alpha   90.00
_cell.angle_beta   90.00
_cell.angle_gamma   90.00
#
_symmetry.space_group_name_H-M   'P 1'
#
loop_
_entity.id
_entity.type
_entity.pdbx_description
1 polymer ?
#
loop_
_entity_poly.entity_id
_entity_poly.type
_entity_poly.pdbx_seq_one_letter_code
_entity_poly.pdbx_strand_id
1 'polypeptide(L)'
;MPRSVYRQSSGNPIQHQLVPAEPLELEFAYYRGVDNDDGEFTSKVLMELVLASFAALLCCWIQLFIFDVTLFVMLIAGIFLLMAWRSVKSHLVAIRDVSIAVIGIAWIYHLFPVPVAIEVYVALTATALVAREVVRHFTFVATVSPTSVDAAWDTREAICWQTLASSLLLVPVALSVLIPQHAAILLMITVIGWVIMLTAYGNSPEIYVRGFQSAVNTWCSYNRDDQPLAGVLTSPSGNCRRRLTMLVVAVLLNVFAFFRVTSLLQVSEVSISFGRVFSSGNLLEVFFSVGLLLLLCAVLALVPVLLMFLAIGIVGTPVFGRLSIPKPSFVPASEWKEITDRIRSSQNEIERDSLYLGRVTFDQSPMLVPSEVFREHAHFLGDSGSGKTARGLSPFIEQVIGGGNASVMVLDLKGDSPELLQTLKQGAKTAKALNGIDVPVRYFTQRDDLATYGFNPFKLPCWSRLNELQKTDILCGALGLNYGSDYGEGYFSSANASVLYATVSHFPDIKNFEQLRDKLAYVISSPKRHGLDDKSKDAGNHVKMSVTRLASIAALNITDECTPNQAVADFCIDPTRLFLHPEAHYFSLSATLGPGSSPEIGRLASYMLLTAATLTERKVPVYLVVDEFQRMASRNLDYLLQLARSMGVAVILANQSMQDLIRYDLTSTLETNCRYRQWFAISGWDDQERLSKASGETVDTMDSITVSQSVSDRGTTTSTSRSRNDFIAPRLTKNDIKLVSDDDRKSVVLINRGAGYAQYGGMPVIIESDFHISAAEYGQRKAAPWPSTDTGTFLASDWERPQKEVPHRGRKPSTSPCISKETITVGPASEPHPEPTRNANKPKKQRRKRSKGRAKPQAKTSSKPVTSDSVGVFDRYLQDHPLDPSGSAAAEGQ
;
A
#
# COMPACT_ATOMS: atom_id res chain seq x y z
N MET A 1 17.40 -13.43 22.33
CA MET A 1 15.94 -13.64 22.10
C MET A 1 15.62 -13.14 20.69
N PRO A 2 14.88 -13.90 19.86
CA PRO A 2 14.22 -13.30 18.72
C PRO A 2 13.36 -12.13 19.24
N ARG A 3 13.31 -11.01 18.51
CA ARG A 3 12.48 -9.85 18.88
C ARG A 3 11.07 -10.38 19.21
N SER A 4 10.69 -10.35 20.49
CA SER A 4 9.45 -11.01 20.98
C SER A 4 8.20 -10.30 20.48
N VAL A 5 8.35 -9.07 20.00
CA VAL A 5 7.39 -8.36 19.16
C VAL A 5 8.15 -7.57 18.08
N TYR A 6 7.59 -7.56 16.89
CA TYR A 6 8.07 -6.94 15.66
C TYR A 6 8.17 -5.41 15.79
N ARG A 7 9.24 -4.92 16.41
CA ARG A 7 9.56 -3.49 16.44
C ARG A 7 9.92 -2.99 15.05
N GLN A 8 8.98 -2.33 14.37
CA GLN A 8 9.32 -1.22 13.48
C GLN A 8 9.81 -0.07 14.37
N SER A 9 11.06 -0.13 14.83
CA SER A 9 11.65 0.89 15.74
C SER A 9 11.79 2.27 15.09
N SER A 10 11.64 2.31 13.78
CA SER A 10 11.78 3.48 12.95
C SER A 10 10.39 3.84 12.43
N GLY A 11 9.79 4.86 13.04
CA GLY A 11 8.45 5.29 12.70
C GLY A 11 8.27 5.67 11.22
N ASN A 12 7.13 6.28 10.92
CA ASN A 12 6.88 6.79 9.59
C ASN A 12 8.01 7.76 9.15
N PRO A 13 8.78 7.46 8.08
CA PRO A 13 9.92 8.28 7.67
C PRO A 13 9.50 9.57 6.95
N ILE A 14 8.26 10.01 7.15
CA ILE A 14 7.70 11.19 6.52
C ILE A 14 8.48 12.44 6.93
N GLN A 15 8.88 13.22 5.94
CA GLN A 15 9.62 14.47 6.12
C GLN A 15 8.60 15.59 6.34
N HIS A 16 8.10 15.72 7.57
CA HIS A 16 7.05 16.68 7.94
C HIS A 16 7.30 18.12 7.46
N GLN A 17 8.57 18.54 7.37
CA GLN A 17 8.95 19.89 6.91
C GLN A 17 8.71 20.12 5.40
N LEU A 18 8.59 19.04 4.61
CA LEU A 18 8.35 19.08 3.17
C LEU A 18 6.91 18.76 2.79
N VAL A 19 6.09 18.34 3.76
CA VAL A 19 4.67 18.09 3.57
C VAL A 19 3.96 19.45 3.37
N PRO A 20 2.97 19.54 2.47
CA PRO A 20 2.16 20.74 2.31
C PRO A 20 1.59 21.24 3.64
N ALA A 21 1.59 22.57 3.82
CA ALA A 21 1.03 23.20 5.02
C ALA A 21 -0.50 23.09 5.06
N GLU A 22 -1.14 22.98 3.91
CA GLU A 22 -2.58 22.75 3.80
C GLU A 22 -2.90 21.34 4.34
N PRO A 23 -3.81 21.22 5.32
CA PRO A 23 -4.19 19.92 5.85
C PRO A 23 -4.98 19.13 4.80
N LEU A 24 -4.91 17.80 4.90
CA LEU A 24 -5.82 16.93 4.16
C LEU A 24 -7.24 17.13 4.69
N GLU A 25 -8.21 17.25 3.79
CA GLU A 25 -9.63 17.19 4.15
C GLU A 25 -9.98 15.76 4.59
N LEU A 26 -9.24 14.78 4.07
CA LEU A 26 -9.39 13.38 4.41
C LEU A 26 -8.74 13.04 5.77
N GLU A 27 -9.57 12.96 6.82
CA GLU A 27 -9.16 12.60 8.18
C GLU A 27 -9.32 11.10 8.50
N PHE A 28 -8.29 10.51 9.10
CA PHE A 28 -8.25 9.17 9.69
C PHE A 28 -7.92 9.23 11.18
N ALA A 29 -8.37 8.21 11.93
CA ALA A 29 -7.95 8.06 13.32
C ALA A 29 -6.48 7.62 13.39
N TYR A 30 -5.72 8.27 14.28
CA TYR A 30 -4.42 7.77 14.68
C TYR A 30 -4.55 6.43 15.39
N TYR A 31 -3.82 5.44 14.89
CA TYR A 31 -3.67 4.16 15.55
C TYR A 31 -2.21 3.78 15.53
N ARG A 32 -1.61 3.69 16.72
CA ARG A 32 -0.29 3.11 16.87
C ARG A 32 -0.41 1.61 16.58
N GLY A 33 0.48 1.06 15.75
CA GLY A 33 0.48 -0.34 15.35
C GLY A 33 0.58 -1.36 16.48
N VAL A 34 0.95 -2.61 16.14
CA VAL A 34 0.86 -3.87 16.91
C VAL A 34 1.21 -3.81 18.42
N ASP A 35 2.03 -2.86 18.87
CA ASP A 35 2.35 -2.60 20.28
C ASP A 35 1.47 -1.49 20.89
N ASN A 36 0.15 -1.71 20.89
CA ASN A 36 -0.79 -0.73 21.42
C ASN A 36 -0.84 -0.81 22.96
N ASP A 37 0.23 -0.34 23.61
CA ASP A 37 0.35 -0.20 25.06
C ASP A 37 -0.53 0.93 25.64
N ASP A 38 -1.58 1.30 24.90
CA ASP A 38 -2.51 2.38 25.23
C ASP A 38 -3.26 2.09 26.53
N GLY A 39 -3.56 0.82 26.80
CA GLY A 39 -4.16 0.38 28.06
C GLY A 39 -3.25 0.57 29.27
N GLU A 40 -1.98 0.14 29.18
CA GLU A 40 -1.01 0.32 30.27
C GLU A 40 -0.68 1.80 30.44
N PHE A 41 -0.52 2.56 29.35
CA PHE A 41 -0.32 4.01 29.40
C PHE A 41 -1.50 4.72 30.07
N THR A 42 -2.74 4.37 29.72
CA THR A 42 -3.94 4.92 30.36
C THR A 42 -3.97 4.55 31.84
N SER A 43 -3.67 3.30 32.20
CA SER A 43 -3.57 2.87 33.61
C SER A 43 -2.53 3.69 34.39
N LYS A 44 -1.35 3.94 33.79
CA LYS A 44 -0.32 4.82 34.38
C LYS A 44 -0.83 6.25 34.56
N VAL A 45 -1.51 6.82 33.57
CA VAL A 45 -2.13 8.16 33.68
C VAL A 45 -3.14 8.20 34.84
N LEU A 46 -4.01 7.19 34.96
CA LEU A 46 -5.00 7.10 36.03
C LEU A 46 -4.33 7.02 37.41
N MET A 47 -3.29 6.20 37.55
CA MET A 47 -2.51 6.11 38.79
C MET A 47 -1.86 7.45 39.16
N GLU A 48 -1.28 8.15 38.19
CA GLU A 48 -0.67 9.47 38.38
C GLU A 48 -1.71 10.55 38.76
N LEU A 49 -2.94 10.47 38.23
CA LEU A 49 -4.05 11.34 38.67
C LEU A 49 -4.45 11.09 40.13
N VAL A 50 -4.50 9.82 40.56
CA VAL A 50 -4.78 9.46 41.96
C VAL A 50 -3.64 9.92 42.87
N LEU A 51 -2.38 9.76 42.45
CA LEU A 51 -1.23 10.25 43.20
C LEU A 51 -1.21 11.79 43.31
N ALA A 52 -1.55 12.50 42.23
CA ALA A 52 -1.68 13.95 42.24
C ALA A 52 -2.81 14.40 43.18
N SER A 53 -3.96 13.71 43.14
CA SER A 53 -5.09 13.92 44.05
C SER A 53 -4.67 13.70 45.51
N PHE A 54 -3.95 12.62 45.79
CA PHE A 54 -3.43 12.30 47.12
C PHE A 54 -2.45 13.35 47.64
N ALA A 55 -1.46 13.73 46.82
CA ALA A 55 -0.47 14.74 47.19
C ALA A 55 -1.12 16.09 47.48
N ALA A 56 -2.08 16.52 46.65
CA ALA A 56 -2.82 17.76 46.84
C ALA A 56 -3.68 17.70 48.11
N LEU A 57 -4.40 16.61 48.33
CA LEU A 57 -5.24 16.43 49.52
C LEU A 57 -4.38 16.44 50.79
N LEU A 58 -3.26 15.70 50.80
CA LEU A 58 -2.30 15.68 51.90
C LEU A 58 -1.76 17.09 52.20
N CYS A 59 -1.43 17.87 51.18
CA CYS A 59 -1.01 19.27 51.36
C CYS A 59 -2.09 20.12 52.03
N CYS A 60 -3.35 20.01 51.58
CA CYS A 60 -4.47 20.72 52.20
C CYS A 60 -4.67 20.33 53.67
N TRP A 61 -4.54 19.04 53.99
CA TRP A 61 -4.67 18.55 55.38
C TRP A 61 -3.51 19.00 56.26
N ILE A 62 -2.26 18.92 55.80
CA ILE A 62 -1.08 19.40 56.53
C ILE A 62 -1.27 20.87 56.93
N GLN A 63 -1.83 21.68 56.04
CA GLN A 63 -2.12 23.08 56.33
C GLN A 63 -3.08 23.28 57.52
N LEU A 64 -4.01 22.35 57.78
CA LEU A 64 -4.89 22.42 58.97
C LEU A 64 -4.17 22.12 60.29
N PHE A 65 -3.05 21.40 60.25
CA PHE A 65 -2.32 21.01 61.47
C PHE A 65 -1.23 22.00 61.86
N ILE A 66 -0.77 22.85 60.93
CA ILE A 66 0.37 23.77 61.12
C ILE A 66 -0.12 25.22 61.28
N PHE A 67 -1.19 25.45 62.04
CA PHE A 67 -1.72 26.82 62.22
C PHE A 67 -0.84 27.74 63.08
N ASP A 68 0.18 27.22 63.78
CA ASP A 68 1.05 28.00 64.68
C ASP A 68 2.54 28.05 64.28
N VAL A 69 2.94 27.42 63.16
CA VAL A 69 4.35 27.43 62.73
C VAL A 69 4.52 28.38 61.55
N THR A 70 5.54 29.24 61.65
CA THR A 70 5.90 30.26 60.64
C THR A 70 5.84 29.71 59.21
N LEU A 71 5.37 30.56 58.29
CA LEU A 71 5.31 30.37 56.82
C LEU A 71 6.58 29.71 56.23
N PHE A 72 7.71 29.83 56.93
CA PHE A 72 9.00 29.20 56.65
C PHE A 72 8.99 27.66 56.75
N VAL A 73 8.37 27.05 57.77
CA VAL A 73 8.32 25.58 57.91
C VAL A 73 7.39 24.96 56.87
N MET A 74 6.29 25.66 56.57
CA MET A 74 5.43 25.34 55.43
C MET A 74 6.24 25.38 54.13
N LEU A 75 7.01 26.44 53.87
CA LEU A 75 7.85 26.54 52.68
C LEU A 75 8.89 25.40 52.58
N ILE A 76 9.52 25.01 53.69
CA ILE A 76 10.45 23.88 53.74
C ILE A 76 9.75 22.55 53.45
N ALA A 77 8.58 22.30 54.05
CA ALA A 77 7.80 21.09 53.80
C ALA A 77 7.36 21.02 52.33
N GLY A 78 6.90 22.13 51.76
CA GLY A 78 6.56 22.25 50.34
C GLY A 78 7.76 21.99 49.43
N ILE A 79 8.94 22.55 49.74
CA ILE A 79 10.18 22.28 49.01
C ILE A 79 10.58 20.81 49.12
N PHE A 80 10.46 20.20 50.31
CA PHE A 80 10.80 18.79 50.51
C PHE A 80 9.86 17.88 49.72
N LEU A 81 8.54 18.16 49.75
CA LEU A 81 7.57 17.44 48.94
C LEU A 81 7.85 17.61 47.44
N LEU A 82 8.27 18.80 47.02
CA LEU A 82 8.64 19.10 45.64
C LEU A 82 9.94 18.38 45.22
N MET A 83 10.92 18.27 46.11
CA MET A 83 12.15 17.49 45.90
C MET A 83 11.86 15.98 45.87
N ALA A 84 11.02 15.48 46.77
CA ALA A 84 10.56 14.10 46.78
C ALA A 84 9.78 13.78 45.51
N TRP A 85 8.86 14.65 45.11
CA TRP A 85 8.08 14.50 43.87
C TRP A 85 8.96 14.59 42.62
N ARG A 86 10.00 15.44 42.61
CA ARG A 86 11.02 15.46 41.54
C ARG A 86 11.87 14.18 41.50
N SER A 87 12.06 13.51 42.63
CA SER A 87 12.79 12.24 42.68
C SER A 87 11.97 11.06 42.16
N VAL A 88 10.64 11.17 42.16
CA VAL A 88 9.76 10.23 41.47
C VAL A 88 9.98 10.39 39.98
N LYS A 89 10.53 9.36 39.35
CA LYS A 89 10.67 9.27 37.89
C LYS A 89 9.29 9.11 37.26
N SER A 90 8.49 10.18 37.21
CA SER A 90 7.29 10.19 36.39
C SER A 90 7.70 10.34 34.93
N HIS A 91 7.20 9.44 34.08
CA HIS A 91 7.36 9.52 32.63
C HIS A 91 6.52 10.67 32.03
N LEU A 92 5.64 11.30 32.82
CA LEU A 92 4.71 12.34 32.39
C LEU A 92 5.10 13.70 32.99
N VAL A 93 6.19 14.26 32.48
CA VAL A 93 6.74 15.58 32.87
C VAL A 93 5.65 16.65 32.95
N ALA A 94 4.67 16.63 32.04
CA ALA A 94 3.56 17.56 32.02
C ALA A 94 2.66 17.48 33.26
N ILE A 95 2.27 16.27 33.68
CA ILE A 95 1.44 16.07 34.89
C ILE A 95 2.22 16.56 36.10
N ARG A 96 3.50 16.20 36.19
CA ARG A 96 4.38 16.61 37.29
C ARG A 96 4.47 18.13 37.42
N ASP A 97 4.78 18.83 36.33
CA ASP A 97 5.01 20.28 36.36
C ASP A 97 3.71 21.07 36.65
N VAL A 98 2.57 20.61 36.10
CA VAL A 98 1.25 21.21 36.36
C VAL A 98 0.82 20.97 37.80
N SER A 99 0.97 19.74 38.32
CA SER A 99 0.64 19.44 39.71
C SER A 99 1.44 20.29 40.68
N ILE A 100 2.74 20.50 40.43
CA ILE A 100 3.58 21.40 41.24
C ILE A 100 3.06 22.83 41.20
N ALA A 101 2.76 23.36 40.01
CA ALA A 101 2.27 24.72 39.85
C ALA A 101 0.91 24.92 40.57
N VAL A 102 -0.01 23.97 40.41
CA VAL A 102 -1.34 24.04 41.02
C VAL A 102 -1.28 23.84 42.53
N ILE A 103 -0.42 22.97 43.05
CA ILE A 103 -0.16 22.87 44.50
C ILE A 103 0.35 24.21 45.04
N GLY A 104 1.30 24.86 44.35
CA GLY A 104 1.78 26.19 44.73
C GLY A 104 0.67 27.25 44.70
N ILE A 105 -0.20 27.23 43.68
CA ILE A 105 -1.35 28.12 43.59
C ILE A 105 -2.35 27.85 44.72
N ALA A 106 -2.61 26.59 45.05
CA ALA A 106 -3.51 26.22 46.14
C ALA A 106 -3.04 26.73 47.51
N TRP A 107 -1.74 26.74 47.73
CA TRP A 107 -1.14 27.29 48.94
C TRP A 107 -1.37 28.80 49.03
N ILE A 108 -1.19 29.52 47.91
CA ILE A 108 -1.50 30.96 47.84
C ILE A 108 -3.01 31.18 47.98
N TYR A 109 -3.81 30.32 47.37
CA TYR A 109 -5.26 30.38 47.36
C TYR A 109 -5.85 30.30 48.76
N HIS A 110 -5.29 29.45 49.63
CA HIS A 110 -5.73 29.38 51.02
C HIS A 110 -5.47 30.65 51.85
N LEU A 111 -4.59 31.56 51.39
CA LEU A 111 -4.44 32.89 52.01
C LEU A 111 -5.65 33.80 51.76
N PHE A 112 -6.49 33.46 50.78
CA PHE A 112 -7.67 34.23 50.37
C PHE A 112 -8.90 33.32 50.37
N PRO A 113 -9.53 33.07 51.53
CA PRO A 113 -10.66 32.14 51.62
C PRO A 113 -11.82 32.63 50.74
N VAL A 114 -12.05 31.92 49.65
CA VAL A 114 -13.22 32.10 48.81
C VAL A 114 -14.39 31.33 49.45
N PRO A 115 -15.64 31.82 49.34
CA PRO A 115 -16.81 31.04 49.74
C PRO A 115 -16.80 29.64 49.11
N VAL A 116 -17.00 28.59 49.92
CA VAL A 116 -17.05 27.18 49.48
C VAL A 116 -18.00 26.99 48.31
N ALA A 117 -19.08 27.77 48.28
CA ALA A 117 -20.02 27.85 47.18
C ALA A 117 -19.37 28.09 45.81
N ILE A 118 -18.49 29.08 45.74
CA ILE A 118 -17.80 29.47 44.51
C ILE A 118 -16.76 28.40 44.15
N GLU A 119 -16.04 27.84 45.13
CA GLU A 119 -15.08 26.75 44.92
C GLU A 119 -15.74 25.53 44.27
N VAL A 120 -16.85 25.06 44.84
CA VAL A 120 -17.59 23.92 44.33
C VAL A 120 -18.16 24.21 42.95
N TYR A 121 -18.69 25.42 42.73
CA TYR A 121 -19.18 25.84 41.42
C TYR A 121 -18.07 25.87 40.36
N VAL A 122 -16.89 26.41 40.68
CA VAL A 122 -15.73 26.46 39.78
C VAL A 122 -15.24 25.05 39.47
N ALA A 123 -15.10 24.18 40.48
CA ALA A 123 -14.66 22.80 40.30
C ALA A 123 -15.63 21.99 39.44
N LEU A 124 -16.94 22.13 39.68
CA LEU A 124 -17.97 21.47 38.89
C LEU A 124 -18.02 22.00 37.45
N THR A 125 -17.89 23.32 37.26
CA THR A 125 -17.85 23.93 35.92
C THR A 125 -16.62 23.46 35.14
N ALA A 126 -15.44 23.46 35.77
CA ALA A 126 -14.22 22.94 35.15
C ALA A 126 -14.36 21.45 34.80
N THR A 127 -14.94 20.65 35.70
CA THR A 127 -15.21 19.23 35.47
C THR A 127 -16.19 19.02 34.31
N ALA A 128 -17.26 19.82 34.23
CA ALA A 128 -18.22 19.77 33.14
C ALA A 128 -17.57 20.13 31.79
N LEU A 129 -16.70 21.14 31.77
CA LEU A 129 -15.94 21.54 30.58
C LEU A 129 -14.98 20.43 30.12
N VAL A 130 -14.22 19.85 31.04
CA VAL A 130 -13.31 18.74 30.72
C VAL A 130 -14.08 17.50 30.26
N ALA A 131 -15.19 17.18 30.93
CA ALA A 131 -16.07 16.10 30.51
C ALA A 131 -16.60 16.32 29.09
N ARG A 132 -17.03 17.53 28.76
CA ARG A 132 -17.47 17.88 27.40
C ARG A 132 -16.35 17.76 26.39
N GLU A 133 -15.14 18.21 26.71
CA GLU A 133 -13.98 18.11 25.82
C GLU A 133 -13.55 16.65 25.60
N VAL A 134 -13.60 15.79 26.62
CA VAL A 134 -13.37 14.33 26.50
C VAL A 134 -14.36 13.72 25.51
N VAL A 135 -15.64 14.05 25.67
CA VAL A 135 -16.70 13.54 24.80
C VAL A 135 -16.55 14.08 23.38
N ARG A 136 -16.26 15.38 23.22
CA ARG A 136 -16.00 16.01 21.92
C ARG A 136 -14.82 15.34 21.21
N HIS A 137 -13.70 15.12 21.91
CA HIS A 137 -12.57 14.39 21.36
C HIS A 137 -12.97 13.00 20.86
N PHE A 138 -13.65 12.23 21.70
CA PHE A 138 -14.10 10.88 21.35
C PHE A 138 -15.04 10.88 20.15
N THR A 139 -15.98 11.84 20.07
CA THR A 139 -16.87 12.00 18.92
C THR A 139 -16.09 12.26 17.63
N PHE A 140 -15.10 13.15 17.65
CA PHE A 140 -14.27 13.40 16.47
C PHE A 140 -13.51 12.12 16.06
N VAL A 141 -12.90 11.42 17.02
CA VAL A 141 -12.16 10.16 16.76
C VAL A 141 -13.08 9.05 16.25
N ALA A 142 -14.34 8.98 16.71
CA ALA A 142 -15.30 7.97 16.29
C ALA A 142 -16.00 8.30 14.95
N THR A 143 -15.90 9.55 14.48
CA THR A 143 -16.54 10.04 13.23
C THR A 143 -15.51 10.37 12.14
N VAL A 144 -14.27 9.89 12.27
CA VAL A 144 -13.31 9.92 11.15
C VAL A 144 -13.75 8.98 10.02
N SER A 145 -13.00 8.97 8.91
CA SER A 145 -13.18 7.99 7.83
C SER A 145 -13.27 6.57 8.44
N PRO A 146 -14.34 5.82 8.14
CA PRO A 146 -15.14 5.88 6.91
C PRO A 146 -16.43 6.71 6.97
N THR A 147 -16.71 7.41 8.08
CA THR A 147 -17.93 8.21 8.16
C THR A 147 -17.89 9.32 7.10
N SER A 148 -18.98 9.49 6.36
CA SER A 148 -19.10 10.58 5.39
C SER A 148 -18.95 11.93 6.08
N VAL A 149 -18.41 12.93 5.39
CA VAL A 149 -18.13 14.25 5.97
C VAL A 149 -19.41 14.90 6.49
N ASP A 150 -20.50 14.83 5.72
CA ASP A 150 -21.80 15.38 6.11
C ASP A 150 -22.35 14.65 7.33
N ALA A 151 -22.35 13.31 7.34
CA ALA A 151 -22.81 12.54 8.49
C ALA A 151 -21.94 12.77 9.73
N ALA A 152 -20.62 12.92 9.54
CA ALA A 152 -19.69 13.25 10.61
C ALA A 152 -20.00 14.65 11.19
N TRP A 153 -20.21 15.66 10.33
CA TRP A 153 -20.57 17.01 10.76
C TRP A 153 -21.92 17.07 11.46
N ASP A 154 -22.95 16.47 10.88
CA ASP A 154 -24.30 16.38 11.48
C ASP A 154 -24.22 15.70 12.86
N THR A 155 -23.45 14.62 12.96
CA THR A 155 -23.22 13.90 14.22
C THR A 155 -22.46 14.76 15.23
N ARG A 156 -21.39 15.44 14.80
CA ARG A 156 -20.56 16.33 15.64
C ARG A 156 -21.40 17.52 16.16
N GLU A 157 -22.23 18.12 15.32
CA GLU A 157 -23.11 19.24 15.69
C GLU A 157 -24.22 18.79 16.64
N ALA A 158 -24.92 17.70 16.32
CA ALA A 158 -25.98 17.17 17.18
C ALA A 158 -25.45 16.80 18.57
N ILE A 159 -24.26 16.18 18.64
CA ILE A 159 -23.62 15.83 19.90
C ILE A 159 -23.17 17.07 20.68
N CYS A 160 -22.77 18.16 20.01
CA CYS A 160 -22.42 19.40 20.68
C CYS A 160 -23.57 19.93 21.55
N TRP A 161 -24.80 19.91 21.02
CA TRP A 161 -26.00 20.31 21.76
C TRP A 161 -26.41 19.30 22.82
N GLN A 162 -26.35 18.00 22.52
CA GLN A 162 -26.71 16.94 23.47
C GLN A 162 -25.76 16.91 24.68
N THR A 163 -24.46 17.13 24.46
CA THR A 163 -23.45 17.19 25.53
C THR A 163 -23.56 18.46 26.37
N LEU A 164 -23.97 19.57 25.76
CA LEU A 164 -24.32 20.78 26.50
C LEU A 164 -25.53 20.53 27.40
N ALA A 165 -26.59 19.89 26.88
CA ALA A 165 -27.78 19.55 27.66
C ALA A 165 -27.46 18.56 28.80
N SER A 166 -26.66 17.52 28.54
CA SER A 166 -26.26 16.56 29.59
C SER A 166 -25.37 17.21 30.65
N SER A 167 -24.54 18.20 30.31
CA SER A 167 -23.75 18.96 31.29
C SER A 167 -24.60 19.73 32.30
N LEU A 168 -25.84 20.10 31.94
CA LEU A 168 -26.78 20.74 32.88
C LEU A 168 -27.22 19.80 34.01
N LEU A 169 -27.10 18.47 33.84
CA LEU A 169 -27.36 17.50 34.91
C LEU A 169 -26.34 17.61 36.06
N LEU A 170 -25.21 18.27 35.86
CA LEU A 170 -24.25 18.53 36.94
C LEU A 170 -24.66 19.74 37.80
N VAL A 171 -25.55 20.61 37.33
CA VAL A 171 -25.99 21.81 38.07
C VAL A 171 -26.72 21.45 39.37
N PRO A 172 -27.68 20.51 39.41
CA PRO A 172 -28.29 20.09 40.67
C PRO A 172 -27.27 19.50 41.65
N VAL A 173 -26.19 18.85 41.17
CA VAL A 173 -25.10 18.36 42.03
C VAL A 173 -24.39 19.53 42.72
N ALA A 174 -24.03 20.60 41.99
CA ALA A 174 -23.48 21.79 42.64
C ALA A 174 -24.48 22.46 43.59
N LEU A 175 -25.74 22.60 43.17
CA LEU A 175 -26.79 23.17 44.02
C LEU A 175 -27.02 22.36 45.30
N SER A 176 -26.80 21.04 45.28
CA SER A 176 -26.93 20.19 46.46
C SER A 176 -25.93 20.55 47.56
N VAL A 177 -24.76 21.07 47.19
CA VAL A 177 -23.75 21.55 48.13
C VAL A 177 -24.07 22.97 48.61
N LEU A 178 -24.64 23.80 47.73
CA LEU A 178 -25.05 25.16 48.05
C LEU A 178 -26.29 25.24 48.94
N ILE A 179 -27.20 24.28 48.80
CA ILE A 179 -28.51 24.25 49.46
C ILE A 179 -28.71 22.85 50.10
N PRO A 180 -28.01 22.55 51.21
CA PRO A 180 -27.99 21.20 51.79
C PRO A 180 -29.38 20.65 52.14
N GLN A 181 -30.31 21.54 52.52
CA GLN A 181 -31.71 21.19 52.85
C GLN A 181 -32.46 20.51 51.69
N HIS A 182 -32.02 20.69 50.44
CA HIS A 182 -32.61 20.08 49.25
C HIS A 182 -31.68 19.11 48.54
N ALA A 183 -30.55 18.74 49.15
CA ALA A 183 -29.53 17.91 48.51
C ALA A 183 -30.09 16.58 47.99
N ALA A 184 -30.90 15.88 48.79
CA ALA A 184 -31.50 14.61 48.38
C ALA A 184 -32.37 14.73 47.12
N ILE A 185 -33.18 15.79 47.03
CA ILE A 185 -34.07 16.03 45.88
C ILE A 185 -33.23 16.40 44.65
N LEU A 186 -32.24 17.27 44.80
CA LEU A 186 -31.38 17.71 43.70
C LEU A 186 -30.52 16.57 43.12
N LEU A 187 -29.98 15.70 44.00
CA LEU A 187 -29.28 14.49 43.58
C LEU A 187 -30.22 13.50 42.90
N MET A 188 -31.44 13.33 43.40
CA MET A 188 -32.46 12.51 42.76
C MET A 188 -32.80 13.02 41.35
N ILE A 189 -32.93 14.34 41.16
CA ILE A 189 -33.15 14.96 39.83
C ILE A 189 -32.00 14.60 38.88
N THR A 190 -30.75 14.66 39.36
CA THR A 190 -29.57 14.29 38.56
C THR A 190 -29.62 12.81 38.16
N VAL A 191 -29.90 11.92 39.11
CA VAL A 191 -29.96 10.46 38.86
C VAL A 191 -31.10 10.13 37.90
N ILE A 192 -32.30 10.66 38.12
CA ILE A 192 -33.45 10.45 37.23
C ILE A 192 -33.14 10.99 35.84
N GLY A 193 -32.61 12.21 35.73
CA GLY A 193 -32.23 12.80 34.45
C GLY A 193 -31.18 11.97 33.72
N TRP A 194 -30.18 11.46 34.44
CA TRP A 194 -29.15 10.59 33.87
C TRP A 194 -29.73 9.24 33.44
N VAL A 195 -30.60 8.61 34.23
CA VAL A 195 -31.29 7.36 33.86
C VAL A 195 -32.17 7.57 32.63
N ILE A 196 -32.91 8.68 32.54
CA ILE A 196 -33.69 9.03 31.35
C ILE A 196 -32.77 9.13 30.13
N MET A 197 -31.64 9.83 30.24
CA MET A 197 -30.65 9.90 29.16
C MET A 197 -30.08 8.52 28.82
N LEU A 198 -29.76 7.69 29.81
CA LEU A 198 -29.24 6.35 29.56
C LEU A 198 -30.28 5.47 28.86
N THR A 199 -31.57 5.58 29.19
CA THR A 199 -32.64 4.86 28.49
C THR A 199 -32.93 5.40 27.09
N ALA A 200 -32.77 6.71 26.87
CA ALA A 200 -33.01 7.33 25.57
C ALA A 200 -31.85 7.15 24.58
N TYR A 201 -30.63 6.96 25.08
CA TYR A 201 -29.41 6.91 24.25
C TYR A 201 -28.65 5.59 24.35
N GLY A 202 -28.87 4.80 25.40
CA GLY A 202 -28.17 3.53 25.64
C GLY A 202 -28.90 2.35 25.01
N ASN A 203 -28.26 1.71 24.03
CA ASN A 203 -28.74 0.46 23.46
C ASN A 203 -28.44 -0.75 24.38
N SER A 204 -27.29 -0.73 25.06
CA SER A 204 -26.95 -1.72 26.10
C SER A 204 -25.93 -1.16 27.11
N PRO A 205 -25.94 -1.62 28.38
CA PRO A 205 -24.94 -1.24 29.38
C PRO A 205 -23.51 -1.62 28.98
N GLU A 206 -23.33 -2.76 28.31
CA GLU A 206 -22.00 -3.21 27.88
C GLU A 206 -21.40 -2.29 26.80
N ILE A 207 -22.20 -1.88 25.81
CA ILE A 207 -21.75 -0.95 24.76
C ILE A 207 -21.38 0.39 25.39
N TYR A 208 -22.21 0.88 26.31
CA TYR A 208 -21.94 2.12 27.03
C TYR A 208 -20.61 2.06 27.80
N VAL A 209 -20.36 1.00 28.57
CA VAL A 209 -19.13 0.85 29.35
C VAL A 209 -17.91 0.76 28.42
N ARG A 210 -18.01 0.02 27.31
CA ARG A 210 -16.94 -0.04 26.31
C ARG A 210 -16.69 1.31 25.64
N GLY A 211 -17.74 2.06 25.32
CA GLY A 211 -17.65 3.42 24.75
C GLY A 211 -16.97 4.39 25.71
N PHE A 212 -17.36 4.37 26.99
CA PHE A 212 -16.73 5.15 28.05
C PHE A 212 -15.24 4.79 28.22
N GLN A 213 -14.90 3.50 28.31
CA GLN A 213 -13.51 3.04 28.40
C GLN A 213 -12.70 3.48 27.17
N SER A 214 -13.28 3.38 25.97
CA SER A 214 -12.62 3.80 24.73
C SER A 214 -12.39 5.31 24.69
N ALA A 215 -13.33 6.11 25.20
CA ALA A 215 -13.17 7.56 25.31
C ALA A 215 -12.06 7.97 26.28
N VAL A 216 -11.98 7.30 27.44
CA VAL A 216 -10.90 7.55 28.41
C VAL A 216 -9.54 7.11 27.86
N ASN A 217 -9.48 5.92 27.24
CA ASN A 217 -8.26 5.41 26.63
C ASN A 217 -7.75 6.35 25.54
N THR A 218 -8.60 6.72 24.58
CA THR A 218 -8.22 7.65 23.50
C THR A 218 -7.84 9.02 24.03
N TRP A 219 -8.58 9.57 25.00
CA TRP A 219 -8.20 10.85 25.58
C TRP A 219 -6.75 10.84 26.11
N CYS A 220 -6.36 9.75 26.78
CA CYS A 220 -5.02 9.57 27.33
C CYS A 220 -3.98 9.26 26.25
N SER A 221 -4.24 8.32 25.34
CA SER A 221 -3.22 7.76 24.44
C SER A 221 -3.20 8.31 23.02
N TYR A 222 -4.27 8.96 22.56
CA TYR A 222 -4.42 9.34 21.16
C TYR A 222 -3.32 10.32 20.70
N ASN A 223 -2.54 9.92 19.69
CA ASN A 223 -1.37 10.64 19.22
C ASN A 223 -0.46 11.13 20.37
N ARG A 224 -0.12 10.22 21.30
CA ARG A 224 0.70 10.54 22.49
C ARG A 224 2.06 11.13 22.15
N ASP A 225 2.61 10.77 20.99
CA ASP A 225 3.92 11.22 20.51
C ASP A 225 3.85 12.61 19.83
N ASP A 226 2.64 13.21 19.73
CA ASP A 226 2.37 14.52 19.13
C ASP A 226 2.96 14.67 17.72
N GLN A 227 2.85 13.60 16.91
CA GLN A 227 3.36 13.61 15.55
C GLN A 227 2.35 14.32 14.64
N PRO A 228 2.76 15.39 13.92
CA PRO A 228 1.90 16.09 12.98
C PRO A 228 1.82 15.30 11.67
N LEU A 229 1.02 14.24 11.65
CA LEU A 229 0.85 13.38 10.48
C LEU A 229 -0.26 13.93 9.57
N ALA A 230 0.02 14.05 8.28
CA ALA A 230 -0.98 14.48 7.30
C ALA A 230 -2.15 13.49 7.24
N GLY A 231 -3.38 14.02 7.26
CA GLY A 231 -4.60 13.21 7.17
C GLY A 231 -4.89 12.41 8.43
N VAL A 232 -4.10 12.56 9.50
CA VAL A 232 -4.45 12.07 10.82
C VAL A 232 -5.20 13.18 11.55
N LEU A 233 -6.37 12.84 12.09
CA LEU A 233 -7.21 13.79 12.83
C LEU A 233 -6.41 14.45 13.96
N THR A 234 -6.36 15.78 13.96
CA THR A 234 -5.89 16.55 15.10
C THR A 234 -7.01 16.65 16.13
N SER A 235 -6.77 16.18 17.36
CA SER A 235 -7.78 16.26 18.41
C SER A 235 -8.23 17.72 18.64
N PRO A 236 -9.55 17.99 18.72
CA PRO A 236 -10.07 19.34 18.95
C PRO A 236 -9.63 19.92 20.30
N SER A 237 -9.26 19.06 21.25
CA SER A 237 -8.76 19.45 22.58
C SER A 237 -7.24 19.62 22.63
N GLY A 238 -6.57 19.54 21.47
CA GLY A 238 -5.13 19.68 21.31
C GLY A 238 -4.34 18.39 21.55
N ASN A 239 -3.01 18.54 21.66
CA ASN A 239 -2.10 17.42 21.85
C ASN A 239 -2.32 16.67 23.17
N CYS A 240 -1.73 15.47 23.28
CA CYS A 240 -1.84 14.62 24.47
C CYS A 240 -1.46 15.38 25.75
N ARG A 241 -0.38 16.19 25.70
CA ARG A 241 0.05 17.02 26.84
C ARG A 241 -1.03 17.98 27.33
N ARG A 242 -1.69 18.70 26.43
CA ARG A 242 -2.77 19.64 26.76
C ARG A 242 -3.97 18.92 27.37
N ARG A 243 -4.36 17.77 26.79
CA ARG A 243 -5.47 16.94 27.29
C ARG A 243 -5.21 16.38 28.69
N LEU A 244 -4.00 15.88 28.95
CA LEU A 244 -3.60 15.43 30.28
C LEU A 244 -3.56 16.60 31.29
N THR A 245 -3.09 17.77 30.86
CA THR A 245 -3.11 18.98 31.70
C THR A 245 -4.54 19.37 32.11
N MET A 246 -5.50 19.27 31.20
CA MET A 246 -6.92 19.52 31.51
C MET A 246 -7.45 18.56 32.58
N LEU A 247 -7.15 17.26 32.49
CA LEU A 247 -7.56 16.28 33.52
C LEU A 247 -6.94 16.61 34.88
N VAL A 248 -5.63 16.88 34.92
CA VAL A 248 -4.93 17.21 36.18
C VAL A 248 -5.54 18.44 36.82
N VAL A 249 -5.77 19.52 36.06
CA VAL A 249 -6.38 20.74 36.58
C VAL A 249 -7.79 20.47 37.13
N ALA A 250 -8.63 19.73 36.42
CA ALA A 250 -9.97 19.39 36.90
C ALA A 250 -9.94 18.53 38.18
N VAL A 251 -9.06 17.52 38.25
CA VAL A 251 -8.90 16.69 39.46
C VAL A 251 -8.47 17.55 40.65
N LEU A 252 -7.50 18.45 40.46
CA LEU A 252 -7.00 19.29 41.55
C LEU A 252 -8.06 20.29 42.03
N LEU A 253 -8.85 20.89 41.13
CA LEU A 253 -9.99 21.71 41.52
C LEU A 253 -11.03 20.91 42.32
N ASN A 254 -11.30 19.67 41.92
CA ASN A 254 -12.18 18.78 42.69
C ASN A 254 -11.60 18.42 44.05
N VAL A 255 -10.27 18.26 44.19
CA VAL A 255 -9.61 18.04 45.49
C VAL A 255 -9.85 19.23 46.41
N PHE A 256 -9.70 20.48 45.93
CA PHE A 256 -9.93 21.66 46.76
C PHE A 256 -11.38 21.79 47.21
N ALA A 257 -12.31 21.65 46.27
CA ALA A 257 -13.74 21.68 46.59
C ALA A 257 -14.12 20.55 47.58
N PHE A 258 -13.63 19.33 47.35
CA PHE A 258 -13.88 18.19 48.24
C PHE A 258 -13.29 18.43 49.64
N PHE A 259 -12.06 18.94 49.70
CA PHE A 259 -11.39 19.25 50.94
C PHE A 259 -12.15 20.31 51.75
N ARG A 260 -12.63 21.39 51.12
CA ARG A 260 -13.43 22.40 51.81
C ARG A 260 -14.73 21.84 52.37
N VAL A 261 -15.45 21.07 51.56
CA VAL A 261 -16.73 20.47 51.97
C VAL A 261 -16.52 19.50 53.14
N THR A 262 -15.47 18.68 53.12
CA THR A 262 -15.16 17.74 54.20
C THR A 262 -14.56 18.39 55.43
N SER A 263 -13.73 19.43 55.27
CA SER A 263 -13.17 20.21 56.37
C SER A 263 -14.27 20.88 57.20
N LEU A 264 -15.29 21.46 56.55
CA LEU A 264 -16.46 22.02 57.26
C LEU A 264 -17.19 20.99 58.13
N LEU A 265 -17.19 19.71 57.72
CA LEU A 265 -17.85 18.63 58.45
C LEU A 265 -16.99 18.03 59.57
N GLN A 266 -15.66 18.13 59.49
CA GLN A 266 -14.73 17.36 60.34
C GLN A 266 -13.89 18.19 61.32
N VAL A 267 -13.81 19.52 61.16
CA VAL A 267 -12.96 20.40 61.99
C VAL A 267 -13.27 20.29 63.50
N SER A 268 -14.46 19.85 63.90
CA SER A 268 -14.81 19.64 65.32
C SER A 268 -14.34 18.31 65.90
N GLU A 269 -14.28 17.22 65.15
CA GLU A 269 -14.01 15.88 65.73
C GLU A 269 -12.56 15.42 65.58
N VAL A 270 -11.93 15.72 64.44
CA VAL A 270 -10.57 15.25 64.12
C VAL A 270 -9.51 16.05 64.88
N SER A 271 -9.70 17.37 65.03
CA SER A 271 -8.80 18.25 65.78
C SER A 271 -8.71 17.84 67.26
N ILE A 272 -9.83 17.40 67.86
CA ILE A 272 -9.89 16.97 69.26
C ILE A 272 -9.17 15.63 69.45
N SER A 273 -9.25 14.71 68.49
CA SER A 273 -8.56 13.43 68.57
C SER A 273 -7.06 13.57 68.35
N PHE A 274 -6.62 14.37 67.38
CA PHE A 274 -5.19 14.57 67.12
C PHE A 274 -4.46 15.33 68.24
N GLY A 275 -5.11 16.33 68.85
CA GLY A 275 -4.56 17.02 70.02
C GLY A 275 -4.28 16.07 71.19
N ARG A 276 -5.14 15.06 71.40
CA ARG A 276 -4.91 14.03 72.43
C ARG A 276 -3.73 13.11 72.08
N VAL A 277 -3.60 12.71 70.81
CA VAL A 277 -2.51 11.83 70.36
C VAL A 277 -1.14 12.51 70.51
N PHE A 278 -1.01 13.80 70.16
CA PHE A 278 0.25 14.52 70.37
C PHE A 278 0.58 14.73 71.86
N SER A 279 -0.44 14.73 72.73
CA SER A 279 -0.25 14.84 74.17
C SER A 279 0.13 13.53 74.87
N SER A 280 -0.07 12.36 74.25
CA SER A 280 0.16 11.06 74.91
C SER A 280 1.64 10.67 75.04
N GLY A 281 2.54 11.36 74.33
CA GLY A 281 4.00 11.11 74.38
C GLY A 281 4.45 9.77 73.79
N ASN A 282 3.53 8.92 73.34
CA ASN A 282 3.82 7.59 72.80
C ASN A 282 4.10 7.66 71.29
N LEU A 283 5.38 7.53 70.91
CA LEU A 283 5.80 7.54 69.50
C LEU A 283 5.02 6.54 68.62
N LEU A 284 4.69 5.37 69.16
CA LEU A 284 4.00 4.32 68.39
C LEU A 284 2.55 4.72 68.06
N GLU A 285 1.86 5.41 68.96
CA GLU A 285 0.53 5.98 68.72
C GLU A 285 0.56 7.08 67.67
N VAL A 286 1.61 7.92 67.68
CA VAL A 286 1.83 8.94 66.65
C VAL A 286 2.05 8.29 65.29
N PHE A 287 2.92 7.29 65.18
CA PHE A 287 3.14 6.56 63.93
C PHE A 287 1.87 5.87 63.42
N PHE A 288 1.10 5.23 64.29
CA PHE A 288 -0.16 4.59 63.91
C PHE A 288 -1.20 5.61 63.42
N SER A 289 -1.32 6.74 64.11
CA SER A 289 -2.26 7.81 63.74
C SER A 289 -1.89 8.48 62.42
N VAL A 290 -0.59 8.71 62.18
CA VAL A 290 -0.08 9.20 60.89
C VAL A 290 -0.33 8.17 59.79
N GLY A 291 -0.09 6.89 60.04
CA GLY A 291 -0.37 5.82 59.09
C GLY A 291 -1.86 5.73 58.71
N LEU A 292 -2.76 5.84 59.70
CA LEU A 292 -4.19 5.86 59.47
C LEU A 292 -4.64 7.11 58.68
N LEU A 293 -4.06 8.28 58.98
CA LEU A 293 -4.32 9.50 58.22
C LEU A 293 -3.87 9.36 56.77
N LEU A 294 -2.66 8.82 56.52
CA LEU A 294 -2.17 8.57 55.17
C LEU A 294 -3.07 7.59 54.41
N LEU A 295 -3.52 6.52 55.07
CA LEU A 295 -4.46 5.57 54.48
C LEU A 295 -5.80 6.23 54.15
N LEU A 296 -6.34 7.04 55.07
CA LEU A 296 -7.58 7.79 54.85
C LEU A 296 -7.43 8.77 53.69
N CYS A 297 -6.35 9.55 53.65
CA CYS A 297 -6.04 10.44 52.53
C CYS A 297 -5.93 9.67 51.21
N ALA A 298 -5.32 8.47 51.20
CA ALA A 298 -5.21 7.64 50.01
C ALA A 298 -6.57 7.16 49.51
N VAL A 299 -7.46 6.74 50.41
CA VAL A 299 -8.84 6.35 50.05
C VAL A 299 -9.66 7.56 49.58
N LEU A 300 -9.56 8.70 50.29
CA LEU A 300 -10.30 9.91 49.94
C LEU A 300 -9.79 10.55 48.64
N ALA A 301 -8.53 10.38 48.27
CA ALA A 301 -7.96 10.85 47.01
C ALA A 301 -8.63 10.21 45.78
N LEU A 302 -9.27 9.05 45.93
CA LEU A 302 -10.05 8.43 44.86
C LEU A 302 -11.34 9.22 44.56
N VAL A 303 -11.91 9.93 45.55
CA VAL A 303 -13.22 10.59 45.39
C VAL A 303 -13.18 11.71 44.33
N PRO A 304 -12.25 12.68 44.34
CA PRO A 304 -12.16 13.70 43.29
C PRO A 304 -11.98 13.13 41.87
N VAL A 305 -11.21 12.04 41.76
CA VAL A 305 -10.97 11.34 40.49
C VAL A 305 -12.25 10.64 40.02
N LEU A 306 -12.93 9.91 40.91
CA LEU A 306 -14.20 9.26 40.61
C LEU A 306 -15.30 10.26 40.25
N LEU A 307 -15.36 11.43 40.91
CA LEU A 307 -16.31 12.50 40.58
C LEU A 307 -16.09 13.04 39.16
N MET A 308 -14.83 13.22 38.75
CA MET A 308 -14.50 13.62 37.38
C MET A 308 -14.95 12.55 36.37
N PHE A 309 -14.63 11.27 36.61
CA PHE A 309 -15.04 10.19 35.70
C PHE A 309 -16.55 9.96 35.67
N LEU A 310 -17.24 10.16 36.80
CA LEU A 310 -18.70 10.15 36.86
C LEU A 310 -19.28 11.28 36.00
N ALA A 311 -18.71 12.49 36.08
CA ALA A 311 -19.11 13.60 35.22
C ALA A 311 -18.86 13.31 33.73
N ILE A 312 -17.71 12.71 33.37
CA ILE A 312 -17.45 12.23 32.00
C ILE A 312 -18.54 11.23 31.56
N GLY A 313 -18.92 10.29 32.43
CA GLY A 313 -20.01 9.34 32.18
C GLY A 313 -21.35 10.03 31.92
N ILE A 314 -21.78 10.91 32.83
CA ILE A 314 -23.05 11.64 32.71
C ILE A 314 -23.07 12.48 31.43
N VAL A 315 -22.03 13.30 31.20
CA VAL A 315 -21.96 14.19 30.04
C VAL A 315 -21.89 13.40 28.74
N GLY A 316 -21.14 12.30 28.71
CA GLY A 316 -20.92 11.46 27.53
C GLY A 316 -22.01 10.45 27.24
N THR A 317 -23.06 10.38 28.04
CA THR A 317 -24.17 9.44 27.85
C THR A 317 -24.80 9.47 26.45
N PRO A 318 -24.98 10.63 25.78
CA PRO A 318 -25.46 10.66 24.40
C PRO A 318 -24.56 9.96 23.38
N VAL A 319 -23.28 9.76 23.72
CA VAL A 319 -22.24 9.34 22.78
C VAL A 319 -21.80 7.90 23.02
N PHE A 320 -21.51 7.51 24.28
CA PHE A 320 -20.89 6.21 24.57
C PHE A 320 -21.76 5.00 24.22
N GLY A 321 -23.08 5.15 24.17
CA GLY A 321 -24.00 4.10 23.73
C GLY A 321 -24.22 4.02 22.21
N ARG A 322 -23.77 5.03 21.45
CA ARG A 322 -24.08 5.22 20.02
C ARG A 322 -22.86 5.14 19.11
N LEU A 323 -21.75 5.72 19.55
CA LEU A 323 -20.53 5.77 18.76
C LEU A 323 -19.53 4.73 19.25
N SER A 324 -18.82 4.16 18.29
CA SER A 324 -17.68 3.29 18.53
C SER A 324 -16.56 3.72 17.61
N ILE A 325 -15.32 3.67 18.10
CA ILE A 325 -14.19 4.03 17.25
C ILE A 325 -14.05 2.96 16.16
N PRO A 326 -14.02 3.34 14.87
CA PRO A 326 -13.82 2.38 13.80
C PRO A 326 -12.48 1.68 14.03
N LYS A 327 -12.53 0.36 14.25
CA LYS A 327 -11.30 -0.42 14.41
C LYS A 327 -10.48 -0.29 13.12
N PRO A 328 -9.14 -0.21 13.22
CA PRO A 328 -8.26 -0.30 12.06
C PRO A 328 -8.28 -1.75 11.59
N SER A 329 -9.37 -2.12 10.94
CA SER A 329 -9.59 -3.42 10.33
C SER A 329 -10.22 -3.18 8.98
N PHE A 330 -9.83 -3.99 8.00
CA PHE A 330 -10.37 -4.10 6.64
C PHE A 330 -11.30 -2.97 6.23
N VAL A 331 -10.81 -2.03 5.41
CA VAL A 331 -11.69 -1.06 4.74
C VAL A 331 -12.55 -1.84 3.74
N PRO A 332 -13.87 -1.96 3.94
CA PRO A 332 -14.77 -2.54 2.98
C PRO A 332 -14.72 -1.78 1.65
N ALA A 333 -14.97 -2.48 0.55
CA ALA A 333 -14.98 -1.88 -0.79
C ALA A 333 -15.84 -0.62 -0.92
N SER A 334 -16.98 -0.57 -0.22
CA SER A 334 -17.87 0.61 -0.21
C SER A 334 -17.20 1.84 0.40
N GLU A 335 -16.50 1.65 1.52
CA GLU A 335 -15.77 2.73 2.20
C GLU A 335 -14.57 3.17 1.38
N TRP A 336 -13.90 2.21 0.71
CA TRP A 336 -12.77 2.55 -0.16
C TRP A 336 -13.24 3.41 -1.34
N LYS A 337 -14.38 3.07 -1.95
CA LYS A 337 -14.98 3.91 -2.98
C LYS A 337 -15.29 5.32 -2.45
N GLU A 338 -15.91 5.43 -1.28
CA GLU A 338 -16.23 6.73 -0.65
C GLU A 338 -14.99 7.59 -0.40
N ILE A 339 -13.92 6.99 0.11
CA ILE A 339 -12.61 7.65 0.28
C ILE A 339 -12.09 8.16 -1.08
N THR A 340 -12.11 7.35 -2.15
CA THR A 340 -11.66 7.83 -3.47
C THR A 340 -12.55 8.93 -4.05
N ASP A 341 -13.86 8.83 -3.86
CA ASP A 341 -14.81 9.82 -4.38
C ASP A 341 -14.62 11.14 -3.64
N ARG A 342 -14.32 11.11 -2.33
CA ARG A 342 -13.94 12.30 -1.53
C ARG A 342 -12.64 12.93 -2.01
N ILE A 343 -11.61 12.13 -2.25
CA ILE A 343 -10.33 12.64 -2.75
C ILE A 343 -10.57 13.38 -4.08
N ARG A 344 -11.33 12.78 -5.01
CA ARG A 344 -11.64 13.41 -6.31
C ARG A 344 -12.45 14.70 -6.20
N SER A 345 -13.27 14.86 -5.16
CA SER A 345 -14.08 16.05 -4.91
C SER A 345 -13.45 17.05 -3.93
N SER A 346 -12.24 16.75 -3.42
CA SER A 346 -11.56 17.58 -2.42
C SER A 346 -11.26 18.98 -2.95
N GLN A 347 -11.35 20.00 -2.08
CA GLN A 347 -10.97 21.37 -2.44
C GLN A 347 -9.45 21.52 -2.51
N ASN A 348 -8.74 20.73 -1.71
CA ASN A 348 -7.28 20.66 -1.70
C ASN A 348 -6.78 20.06 -3.03
N GLU A 349 -6.05 20.87 -3.80
CA GLU A 349 -5.60 20.47 -5.15
C GLU A 349 -4.62 19.29 -5.11
N ILE A 350 -3.75 19.25 -4.10
CA ILE A 350 -2.74 18.20 -3.95
C ILE A 350 -3.43 16.87 -3.59
N GLU A 351 -4.42 16.94 -2.71
CA GLU A 351 -5.26 15.78 -2.37
C GLU A 351 -5.99 15.28 -3.62
N ARG A 352 -6.70 16.16 -4.33
CA ARG A 352 -7.47 15.84 -5.52
C ARG A 352 -6.66 15.23 -6.66
N ASP A 353 -5.41 15.67 -6.82
CA ASP A 353 -4.47 15.14 -7.81
C ASP A 353 -3.69 13.90 -7.33
N SER A 354 -4.03 13.34 -6.16
CA SER A 354 -3.39 12.14 -5.58
C SER A 354 -4.24 10.88 -5.72
N LEU A 355 -3.55 9.73 -5.75
CA LEU A 355 -4.16 8.41 -5.67
C LEU A 355 -3.98 7.85 -4.25
N TYR A 356 -5.05 7.31 -3.67
CA TYR A 356 -4.94 6.59 -2.40
C TYR A 356 -4.58 5.13 -2.66
N LEU A 357 -3.59 4.64 -1.91
CA LEU A 357 -3.03 3.30 -2.08
C LEU A 357 -3.20 2.41 -0.84
N GLY A 358 -3.71 2.99 0.25
CA GLY A 358 -3.85 2.32 1.53
C GLY A 358 -3.46 3.21 2.70
N ARG A 359 -3.04 2.58 3.80
CA ARG A 359 -2.60 3.27 5.02
C ARG A 359 -1.21 2.81 5.42
N VAL A 360 -0.42 3.68 6.00
CA VAL A 360 0.88 3.32 6.59
C VAL A 360 0.63 2.42 7.79
N THR A 361 1.23 1.23 7.82
CA THR A 361 0.97 0.23 8.88
C THR A 361 1.29 0.75 10.29
N PHE A 362 2.30 1.62 10.40
CA PHE A 362 2.82 2.09 11.68
C PHE A 362 1.86 3.01 12.44
N ASP A 363 1.26 3.98 11.74
CA ASP A 363 0.45 5.06 12.33
C ASP A 363 -0.96 5.20 11.72
N GLN A 364 -1.28 4.37 10.72
CA GLN A 364 -2.53 4.37 9.97
C GLN A 364 -2.81 5.67 9.19
N SER A 365 -1.79 6.52 9.00
CA SER A 365 -1.89 7.68 8.12
C SER A 365 -2.16 7.25 6.66
N PRO A 366 -2.90 8.02 5.87
CA PRO A 366 -3.21 7.65 4.50
C PRO A 366 -1.98 7.73 3.59
N MET A 367 -1.78 6.70 2.76
CA MET A 367 -0.80 6.72 1.68
C MET A 367 -1.43 7.37 0.44
N LEU A 368 -1.36 8.70 0.38
CA LEU A 368 -1.74 9.49 -0.79
C LEU A 368 -0.53 9.80 -1.64
N VAL A 369 -0.52 9.32 -2.88
CA VAL A 369 0.60 9.50 -3.81
C VAL A 369 0.14 10.36 -4.98
N PRO A 370 0.73 11.56 -5.17
CA PRO A 370 0.38 12.44 -6.28
C PRO A 370 0.52 11.78 -7.65
N SER A 371 -0.37 12.11 -8.58
CA SER A 371 -0.34 11.61 -9.96
C SER A 371 0.98 11.91 -10.66
N GLU A 372 1.65 13.02 -10.32
CA GLU A 372 2.98 13.36 -10.84
C GLU A 372 4.06 12.33 -10.47
N VAL A 373 3.89 11.60 -9.37
CA VAL A 373 4.81 10.51 -9.01
C VAL A 373 4.68 9.37 -10.01
N PHE A 374 3.45 9.00 -10.36
CA PHE A 374 3.15 7.96 -11.35
C PHE A 374 3.50 8.38 -12.79
N ARG A 375 3.49 9.69 -13.08
CA ARG A 375 3.98 10.23 -14.36
C ARG A 375 5.48 9.97 -14.58
N GLU A 376 6.24 9.72 -13.52
CA GLU A 376 7.63 9.27 -13.58
C GLU A 376 7.77 7.74 -13.44
N HIS A 377 6.82 7.00 -14.02
CA HIS A 377 6.74 5.54 -14.06
C HIS A 377 6.58 4.86 -12.69
N ALA A 378 5.94 3.69 -12.72
CA ALA A 378 5.70 2.87 -11.55
C ALA A 378 6.01 1.40 -11.81
N HIS A 379 6.44 0.69 -10.77
CA HIS A 379 6.75 -0.73 -10.84
C HIS A 379 6.08 -1.51 -9.71
N PHE A 380 5.17 -2.40 -10.07
CA PHE A 380 4.47 -3.30 -9.16
C PHE A 380 5.08 -4.71 -9.23
N LEU A 381 5.45 -5.25 -8.07
CA LEU A 381 6.21 -6.50 -7.91
C LEU A 381 5.50 -7.45 -6.94
N GLY A 382 5.70 -8.75 -7.11
CA GLY A 382 5.15 -9.77 -6.23
C GLY A 382 4.78 -11.06 -6.96
N ASP A 383 4.75 -12.19 -6.27
CA ASP A 383 4.49 -13.48 -6.91
C ASP A 383 3.06 -13.60 -7.49
N SER A 384 2.78 -14.68 -8.23
CA SER A 384 1.40 -14.99 -8.62
C SER A 384 0.53 -15.17 -7.38
N GLY A 385 -0.66 -14.55 -7.37
CA GLY A 385 -1.57 -14.62 -6.22
C GLY A 385 -1.34 -13.56 -5.13
N SER A 386 -0.20 -12.85 -5.12
CA SER A 386 0.11 -11.80 -4.13
C SER A 386 -0.82 -10.57 -4.17
N GLY A 387 -1.76 -10.49 -5.11
CA GLY A 387 -2.71 -9.38 -5.22
C GLY A 387 -2.24 -8.20 -6.07
N LYS A 388 -1.13 -8.30 -6.83
CA LYS A 388 -0.66 -7.23 -7.75
C LYS A 388 -1.77 -6.63 -8.62
N THR A 389 -2.58 -7.48 -9.25
CA THR A 389 -3.68 -7.06 -10.12
C THR A 389 -4.81 -6.44 -9.29
N ALA A 390 -5.32 -7.15 -8.28
CA ALA A 390 -6.50 -6.73 -7.51
C ALA A 390 -6.26 -5.54 -6.56
N ARG A 391 -5.04 -5.36 -6.04
CA ARG A 391 -4.66 -4.33 -5.05
C ARG A 391 -3.73 -3.25 -5.61
N GLY A 392 -3.08 -3.50 -6.76
CA GLY A 392 -2.20 -2.53 -7.42
C GLY A 392 -2.81 -1.98 -8.71
N LEU A 393 -2.82 -2.80 -9.77
CA LEU A 393 -3.19 -2.35 -11.11
C LEU A 393 -4.66 -1.94 -11.22
N SER A 394 -5.59 -2.76 -10.74
CA SER A 394 -7.02 -2.46 -10.83
C SER A 394 -7.41 -1.17 -10.10
N PRO A 395 -7.08 -0.96 -8.81
CA PRO A 395 -7.41 0.29 -8.12
C PRO A 395 -6.70 1.50 -8.73
N PHE A 396 -5.48 1.34 -9.26
CA PHE A 396 -4.80 2.39 -10.00
C PHE A 396 -5.60 2.79 -11.26
N ILE A 397 -5.93 1.80 -12.11
CA ILE A 397 -6.67 2.02 -13.36
C ILE A 397 -8.02 2.67 -13.08
N GLU A 398 -8.77 2.16 -12.11
CA GLU A 398 -10.10 2.67 -11.78
C GLU A 398 -10.05 4.10 -11.24
N GLN A 399 -9.04 4.44 -10.42
CA GLN A 399 -8.88 5.82 -9.94
C GLN A 399 -8.47 6.79 -11.05
N VAL A 400 -7.53 6.39 -11.93
CA VAL A 400 -7.04 7.23 -13.04
C VAL A 400 -8.14 7.49 -14.06
N ILE A 401 -8.82 6.44 -14.53
CA ILE A 401 -9.94 6.61 -15.48
C ILE A 401 -11.13 7.29 -14.80
N GLY A 402 -11.42 6.96 -13.54
CA GLY A 402 -12.53 7.53 -12.77
C GLY A 402 -12.41 9.05 -12.55
N GLY A 403 -11.19 9.60 -12.57
CA GLY A 403 -10.98 11.06 -12.59
C GLY A 403 -11.41 11.73 -13.89
N GLY A 404 -11.50 11.00 -15.01
CA GLY A 404 -11.92 11.55 -16.30
C GLY A 404 -10.95 12.57 -16.91
N ASN A 405 -9.75 12.73 -16.36
CA ASN A 405 -8.73 13.69 -16.77
C ASN A 405 -7.47 13.02 -17.35
N ALA A 406 -7.52 11.70 -17.59
CA ALA A 406 -6.39 10.90 -18.06
C ALA A 406 -6.85 9.79 -19.01
N SER A 407 -5.92 9.32 -19.84
CA SER A 407 -6.11 8.19 -20.74
C SER A 407 -5.25 7.01 -20.32
N VAL A 408 -5.73 5.79 -20.56
CA VAL A 408 -5.00 4.56 -20.20
C VAL A 408 -4.94 3.60 -21.38
N MET A 409 -3.75 3.10 -21.69
CA MET A 409 -3.56 1.94 -22.54
C MET A 409 -3.09 0.77 -21.69
N VAL A 410 -3.84 -0.35 -21.68
CA VAL A 410 -3.50 -1.56 -20.93
C VAL A 410 -3.06 -2.65 -21.90
N LEU A 411 -1.87 -3.21 -21.67
CA LEU A 411 -1.34 -4.40 -22.33
C LEU A 411 -1.40 -5.56 -21.35
N ASP A 412 -2.39 -6.42 -21.51
CA ASP A 412 -2.60 -7.59 -20.66
C ASP A 412 -1.96 -8.83 -21.31
N LEU A 413 -0.69 -9.08 -20.95
CA LEU A 413 0.09 -10.20 -21.50
C LEU A 413 -0.21 -11.55 -20.83
N LYS A 414 -1.00 -11.55 -19.76
CA LYS A 414 -1.59 -12.75 -19.19
C LYS A 414 -2.81 -13.14 -20.01
N GLY A 415 -3.75 -12.21 -20.18
CA GLY A 415 -4.86 -12.29 -21.13
C GLY A 415 -5.80 -13.47 -20.95
N ASP A 416 -5.82 -14.09 -19.77
CA ASP A 416 -6.62 -15.28 -19.48
C ASP A 416 -8.04 -14.93 -19.02
N SER A 417 -8.24 -13.72 -18.48
CA SER A 417 -9.52 -13.25 -17.96
C SER A 417 -9.70 -11.73 -18.12
N PRO A 418 -10.95 -11.23 -18.20
CA PRO A 418 -11.24 -9.84 -18.59
C PRO A 418 -11.31 -8.85 -17.42
N GLU A 419 -10.80 -9.16 -16.22
CA GLU A 419 -10.95 -8.29 -15.04
C GLU A 419 -10.39 -6.88 -15.24
N LEU A 420 -9.29 -6.72 -15.99
CA LEU A 420 -8.70 -5.43 -16.30
C LEU A 420 -9.57 -4.64 -17.29
N LEU A 421 -10.19 -5.32 -18.27
CA LEU A 421 -11.17 -4.70 -19.17
C LEU A 421 -12.40 -4.22 -18.40
N GLN A 422 -12.92 -5.05 -17.48
CA GLN A 422 -14.05 -4.65 -16.65
C GLN A 422 -13.70 -3.50 -15.71
N THR A 423 -12.46 -3.45 -15.22
CA THR A 423 -11.94 -2.33 -14.41
C THR A 423 -11.93 -1.03 -15.21
N LEU A 424 -11.47 -1.04 -16.47
CA LEU A 424 -11.53 0.14 -17.35
C LEU A 424 -12.98 0.61 -17.58
N LYS A 425 -13.91 -0.34 -17.84
CA LYS A 425 -15.33 -0.03 -18.00
C LYS A 425 -15.94 0.56 -16.72
N GLN A 426 -15.55 0.07 -15.56
CA GLN A 426 -16.02 0.62 -14.29
C GLN A 426 -15.47 2.02 -14.05
N GLY A 427 -14.18 2.26 -14.28
CA GLY A 427 -13.60 3.60 -14.23
C GLY A 427 -14.33 4.58 -15.15
N ALA A 428 -14.64 4.17 -16.39
CA ALA A 428 -15.37 5.01 -17.34
C ALA A 428 -16.78 5.35 -16.86
N LYS A 429 -17.49 4.40 -16.23
CA LYS A 429 -18.79 4.66 -15.59
C LYS A 429 -18.66 5.65 -14.44
N THR A 430 -17.61 5.53 -13.62
CA THR A 430 -17.33 6.45 -12.51
C THR A 430 -17.07 7.87 -13.02
N ALA A 431 -16.26 8.03 -14.06
CA ALA A 431 -16.00 9.34 -14.69
C ALA A 431 -17.28 10.01 -15.20
N LYS A 432 -18.17 9.22 -15.82
CA LYS A 432 -19.46 9.71 -16.30
C LYS A 432 -20.40 10.11 -15.16
N ALA A 433 -20.45 9.32 -14.10
CA ALA A 433 -21.32 9.56 -12.96
C ALA A 433 -20.90 10.78 -12.12
N LEU A 434 -19.59 10.97 -11.90
CA LEU A 434 -19.06 12.04 -11.07
C LEU A 434 -18.82 13.34 -11.85
N ASN A 435 -18.24 13.23 -13.06
CA ASN A 435 -17.75 14.39 -13.81
C ASN A 435 -18.53 14.65 -15.12
N GLY A 436 -19.47 13.79 -15.49
CA GLY A 436 -20.19 13.88 -16.77
C GLY A 436 -19.32 13.59 -17.99
N ILE A 437 -18.12 13.03 -17.81
CA ILE A 437 -17.16 12.76 -18.88
C ILE A 437 -17.38 11.34 -19.40
N ASP A 438 -17.63 11.21 -20.71
CA ASP A 438 -17.71 9.91 -21.37
C ASP A 438 -16.29 9.49 -21.78
N VAL A 439 -15.81 8.36 -21.24
CA VAL A 439 -14.50 7.80 -21.55
C VAL A 439 -14.69 6.53 -22.38
N PRO A 440 -14.49 6.57 -23.71
CA PRO A 440 -14.66 5.39 -24.55
C PRO A 440 -13.65 4.30 -24.19
N VAL A 441 -14.09 3.04 -24.21
CA VAL A 441 -13.23 1.87 -23.95
C VAL A 441 -13.14 1.02 -25.22
N ARG A 442 -11.97 1.02 -25.87
CA ARG A 442 -11.69 0.20 -27.05
C ARG A 442 -10.83 -1.00 -26.68
N TYR A 443 -11.13 -2.15 -27.26
CA TYR A 443 -10.44 -3.41 -26.93
C TYR A 443 -9.95 -4.17 -28.17
N PHE A 444 -8.79 -4.78 -28.04
CA PHE A 444 -8.14 -5.60 -29.04
C PHE A 444 -7.88 -7.00 -28.49
N THR A 445 -8.09 -8.03 -29.30
CA THR A 445 -7.67 -9.40 -29.01
C THR A 445 -7.19 -10.11 -30.27
N GLN A 446 -6.24 -11.02 -30.10
CA GLN A 446 -5.73 -11.88 -31.18
C GLN A 446 -6.59 -13.15 -31.39
N ARG A 447 -7.58 -13.37 -30.53
CA ARG A 447 -8.47 -14.53 -30.59
C ARG A 447 -9.55 -14.30 -31.64
N ASP A 448 -9.64 -15.23 -32.59
CA ASP A 448 -10.58 -15.08 -33.71
C ASP A 448 -12.06 -15.26 -33.28
N ASP A 449 -12.29 -15.95 -32.17
CA ASP A 449 -13.61 -16.25 -31.59
C ASP A 449 -14.18 -15.12 -30.71
N LEU A 450 -13.46 -14.01 -30.56
CA LEU A 450 -13.83 -12.90 -29.69
C LEU A 450 -13.94 -11.59 -30.48
N ALA A 451 -14.93 -10.76 -30.13
CA ALA A 451 -15.12 -9.47 -30.79
C ALA A 451 -13.92 -8.55 -30.56
N THR A 452 -13.48 -7.82 -31.57
CA THR A 452 -12.31 -6.95 -31.48
C THR A 452 -12.48 -5.68 -32.30
N TYR A 453 -11.88 -4.57 -31.85
CA TYR A 453 -11.61 -3.41 -32.70
C TYR A 453 -10.42 -3.70 -33.62
N GLY A 454 -10.37 -3.04 -34.77
CA GLY A 454 -9.16 -3.04 -35.60
C GLY A 454 -8.04 -2.23 -34.96
N PHE A 455 -6.79 -2.62 -35.18
CA PHE A 455 -5.59 -1.86 -34.83
C PHE A 455 -4.57 -1.98 -35.96
N ASN A 456 -4.56 -1.02 -36.88
CA ASN A 456 -3.62 -1.03 -38.01
C ASN A 456 -2.57 0.08 -37.87
N PRO A 457 -1.31 -0.25 -37.53
CA PRO A 457 -0.22 0.73 -37.40
C PRO A 457 0.01 1.58 -38.65
N PHE A 458 -0.19 1.01 -39.85
CA PHE A 458 0.09 1.69 -41.12
C PHE A 458 -0.94 2.76 -41.46
N LYS A 459 -2.11 2.72 -40.82
CA LYS A 459 -3.21 3.68 -40.99
C LYS A 459 -3.21 4.78 -39.94
N LEU A 460 -2.36 4.69 -38.93
CA LEU A 460 -2.29 5.71 -37.88
C LEU A 460 -1.85 7.07 -38.47
N PRO A 461 -2.42 8.20 -38.00
CA PRO A 461 -2.02 9.52 -38.48
C PRO A 461 -0.52 9.77 -38.35
N CYS A 462 0.09 9.27 -37.26
CA CYS A 462 1.52 9.39 -37.00
C CYS A 462 2.38 8.65 -38.05
N TRP A 463 1.92 7.51 -38.58
CA TRP A 463 2.68 6.69 -39.53
C TRP A 463 2.96 7.40 -40.85
N SER A 464 1.97 8.15 -41.36
CA SER A 464 2.09 8.90 -42.62
C SER A 464 3.17 9.99 -42.58
N ARG A 465 3.49 10.50 -41.38
CA ARG A 465 4.47 11.58 -41.16
C ARG A 465 5.90 11.09 -40.99
N LEU A 466 6.09 9.78 -40.86
CA LEU A 466 7.41 9.18 -40.70
C LEU A 466 8.12 9.03 -42.05
N ASN A 467 9.42 9.28 -42.06
CA ASN A 467 10.27 8.92 -43.19
C ASN A 467 10.52 7.40 -43.23
N GLU A 468 11.09 6.92 -44.33
CA GLU A 468 11.30 5.48 -44.59
C GLU A 468 12.24 4.82 -43.56
N LEU A 469 13.27 5.53 -43.11
CA LEU A 469 14.20 5.05 -42.08
C LEU A 469 13.49 4.93 -40.73
N GLN A 470 12.74 5.95 -40.32
CA GLN A 470 11.96 5.93 -39.08
C GLN A 470 10.93 4.80 -39.08
N LYS A 471 10.21 4.59 -40.20
CA LYS A 471 9.29 3.45 -40.36
C LYS A 471 10.01 2.12 -40.18
N THR A 472 11.21 2.00 -40.76
CA THR A 472 12.06 0.81 -40.63
C THR A 472 12.49 0.58 -39.19
N ASP A 473 13.03 1.60 -38.52
CA ASP A 473 13.52 1.51 -37.14
C ASP A 473 12.41 1.11 -36.16
N ILE A 474 11.22 1.71 -36.32
CA ILE A 474 10.07 1.39 -35.48
C ILE A 474 9.61 -0.05 -35.71
N LEU A 475 9.52 -0.53 -36.95
CA LEU A 475 9.18 -1.92 -37.23
C LEU A 475 10.26 -2.88 -36.69
N CYS A 476 11.53 -2.58 -36.89
CA CYS A 476 12.63 -3.37 -36.34
C CYS A 476 12.57 -3.46 -34.81
N GLY A 477 12.33 -2.32 -34.15
CA GLY A 477 12.20 -2.24 -32.69
C GLY A 477 10.99 -3.02 -32.16
N ALA A 478 9.81 -2.79 -32.75
CA ALA A 478 8.57 -3.44 -32.34
C ALA A 478 8.61 -4.97 -32.50
N LEU A 479 9.15 -5.44 -33.62
CA LEU A 479 9.25 -6.86 -33.95
C LEU A 479 10.42 -7.56 -33.22
N GLY A 480 11.20 -6.84 -32.42
CA GLY A 480 12.35 -7.41 -31.69
C GLY A 480 13.46 -7.90 -32.63
N LEU A 481 13.65 -7.21 -33.75
CA LEU A 481 14.66 -7.53 -34.78
C LEU A 481 16.03 -6.90 -34.51
N ASN A 482 16.13 -6.12 -33.43
CA ASN A 482 17.36 -5.49 -32.94
C ASN A 482 17.99 -6.33 -31.82
N TYR A 483 19.09 -7.00 -32.13
CA TYR A 483 19.76 -7.94 -31.20
C TYR A 483 20.84 -7.28 -30.34
N GLY A 484 21.48 -6.23 -30.86
CA GLY A 484 22.59 -5.53 -30.21
C GLY A 484 23.55 -4.94 -31.23
N SER A 485 24.57 -4.24 -30.75
CA SER A 485 25.65 -3.66 -31.56
C SER A 485 26.90 -4.55 -31.62
N ASP A 486 26.95 -5.61 -30.82
CA ASP A 486 28.13 -6.47 -30.70
C ASP A 486 28.37 -7.31 -31.96
N TYR A 487 29.59 -7.82 -32.10
CA TYR A 487 29.99 -8.60 -33.27
C TYR A 487 29.08 -9.82 -33.47
N GLY A 488 28.47 -9.92 -34.65
CA GLY A 488 27.45 -10.94 -34.98
C GLY A 488 26.02 -10.44 -34.78
N GLU A 489 25.65 -9.98 -33.58
CA GLU A 489 24.32 -9.44 -33.29
C GLU A 489 24.02 -8.16 -34.10
N GLY A 490 25.00 -7.26 -34.21
CA GLY A 490 24.91 -6.05 -35.01
C GLY A 490 24.77 -6.33 -36.51
N TYR A 491 25.39 -7.41 -37.00
CA TYR A 491 25.25 -7.83 -38.40
C TYR A 491 23.81 -8.24 -38.72
N PHE A 492 23.19 -9.10 -37.90
CA PHE A 492 21.81 -9.54 -38.13
C PHE A 492 20.80 -8.40 -37.95
N SER A 493 21.02 -7.52 -36.97
CA SER A 493 20.18 -6.33 -36.77
C SER A 493 20.21 -5.41 -38.00
N SER A 494 21.41 -5.12 -38.51
CA SER A 494 21.62 -4.28 -39.69
C SER A 494 21.06 -4.93 -40.96
N ALA A 495 21.20 -6.25 -41.10
CA ALA A 495 20.66 -6.98 -42.24
C ALA A 495 19.12 -6.98 -42.24
N ASN A 496 18.48 -7.19 -41.08
CA ASN A 496 17.03 -7.09 -40.92
C ASN A 496 16.52 -5.69 -41.30
N ALA A 497 17.17 -4.66 -40.77
CA ALA A 497 16.85 -3.27 -41.08
C ALA A 497 17.02 -2.97 -42.58
N SER A 498 18.11 -3.45 -43.21
CA SER A 498 18.35 -3.25 -44.65
C SER A 498 17.24 -3.86 -45.51
N VAL A 499 16.78 -5.07 -45.17
CA VAL A 499 15.70 -5.75 -45.90
C VAL A 499 14.37 -5.01 -45.74
N LEU A 500 14.04 -4.58 -44.52
CA LEU A 500 12.82 -3.79 -44.27
C LEU A 500 12.88 -2.42 -44.96
N TYR A 501 14.01 -1.72 -44.85
CA TYR A 501 14.23 -0.43 -45.49
C TYR A 501 14.08 -0.54 -47.01
N ALA A 502 14.74 -1.51 -47.64
CA ALA A 502 14.60 -1.74 -49.07
C ALA A 502 13.13 -2.01 -49.46
N THR A 503 12.39 -2.74 -48.63
CA THR A 503 10.97 -3.03 -48.88
C THR A 503 10.11 -1.78 -48.76
N VAL A 504 10.25 -1.00 -47.70
CA VAL A 504 9.47 0.23 -47.47
C VAL A 504 9.80 1.30 -48.53
N SER A 505 11.07 1.42 -48.93
CA SER A 505 11.52 2.41 -49.93
C SER A 505 11.00 2.09 -51.34
N HIS A 506 10.99 0.81 -51.73
CA HIS A 506 10.48 0.40 -53.06
C HIS A 506 8.96 0.35 -53.11
N PHE A 507 8.29 0.22 -51.97
CA PHE A 507 6.84 0.10 -51.87
C PHE A 507 6.28 1.04 -50.78
N PRO A 508 6.23 2.35 -51.03
CA PRO A 508 5.78 3.32 -50.03
C PRO A 508 4.28 3.19 -49.68
N ASP A 509 3.48 2.64 -50.58
CA ASP A 509 2.02 2.51 -50.45
C ASP A 509 1.55 1.31 -49.61
N ILE A 510 2.41 0.73 -48.77
CA ILE A 510 2.03 -0.41 -47.91
C ILE A 510 1.03 0.06 -46.85
N LYS A 511 -0.19 -0.52 -46.88
CA LYS A 511 -1.30 -0.16 -45.99
C LYS A 511 -1.54 -1.15 -44.83
N ASN A 512 -0.93 -2.33 -44.83
CA ASN A 512 -1.09 -3.35 -43.78
C ASN A 512 0.04 -4.41 -43.80
N PHE A 513 0.04 -5.34 -42.83
CA PHE A 513 1.04 -6.40 -42.72
C PHE A 513 0.94 -7.46 -43.83
N GLU A 514 -0.25 -7.74 -44.37
CA GLU A 514 -0.42 -8.63 -45.52
C GLU A 514 0.32 -8.11 -46.75
N GLN A 515 0.17 -6.83 -47.07
CA GLN A 515 0.91 -6.19 -48.15
C GLN A 515 2.42 -6.17 -47.84
N LEU A 516 2.81 -5.85 -46.60
CA LEU A 516 4.22 -5.88 -46.21
C LEU A 516 4.82 -7.28 -46.41
N ARG A 517 4.12 -8.35 -46.00
CA ARG A 517 4.55 -9.75 -46.17
C ARG A 517 4.84 -10.06 -47.64
N ASP A 518 3.90 -9.72 -48.52
CA ASP A 518 3.98 -10.06 -49.94
C ASP A 518 5.09 -9.27 -50.65
N LYS A 519 5.22 -7.98 -50.33
CA LYS A 519 6.31 -7.12 -50.85
C LYS A 519 7.67 -7.54 -50.32
N LEU A 520 7.76 -7.89 -49.03
CA LEU A 520 8.97 -8.40 -48.41
C LEU A 520 9.41 -9.72 -49.06
N ALA A 521 8.47 -10.64 -49.30
CA ALA A 521 8.75 -11.89 -50.01
C ALA A 521 9.27 -11.65 -51.44
N TYR A 522 8.71 -10.65 -52.13
CA TYR A 522 9.19 -10.22 -53.44
C TYR A 522 10.62 -9.69 -53.40
N VAL A 523 10.95 -8.79 -52.47
CA VAL A 523 12.31 -8.23 -52.29
C VAL A 523 13.32 -9.33 -51.97
N ILE A 524 13.01 -10.22 -51.03
CA ILE A 524 13.87 -11.35 -50.63
C ILE A 524 14.09 -12.34 -51.77
N SER A 525 13.14 -12.47 -52.70
CA SER A 525 13.30 -13.38 -53.85
C SER A 525 14.37 -12.92 -54.84
N SER A 526 14.67 -11.61 -54.88
CA SER A 526 15.59 -10.99 -55.84
C SER A 526 16.45 -9.89 -55.18
N PRO A 527 17.26 -10.20 -54.15
CA PRO A 527 17.90 -9.21 -53.27
C PRO A 527 18.79 -8.21 -54.02
N LYS A 528 19.61 -8.70 -54.98
CA LYS A 528 20.50 -7.86 -55.79
C LYS A 528 19.77 -6.78 -56.59
N ARG A 529 18.53 -7.03 -57.03
CA ARG A 529 17.73 -6.04 -57.79
C ARG A 529 17.29 -4.87 -56.92
N HIS A 530 17.31 -5.04 -55.60
CA HIS A 530 16.88 -4.08 -54.61
C HIS A 530 18.04 -3.54 -53.76
N GLY A 531 19.29 -3.68 -54.25
CA GLY A 531 20.49 -3.17 -53.57
C GLY A 531 20.92 -3.96 -52.35
N LEU A 532 20.45 -5.21 -52.19
CA LEU A 532 20.80 -6.08 -51.06
C LEU A 532 21.81 -7.17 -51.47
N ASP A 533 22.62 -7.62 -50.51
CA ASP A 533 23.54 -8.74 -50.71
C ASP A 533 22.79 -10.08 -50.72
N ASP A 534 23.36 -11.11 -51.36
CA ASP A 534 22.77 -12.45 -51.37
C ASP A 534 22.63 -13.02 -49.95
N LYS A 535 23.53 -12.64 -49.01
CA LYS A 535 23.44 -13.03 -47.60
C LYS A 535 22.27 -12.38 -46.86
N SER A 536 21.73 -11.26 -47.35
CA SER A 536 20.54 -10.62 -46.78
C SER A 536 19.29 -11.47 -46.95
N LYS A 537 19.31 -12.45 -47.87
CA LYS A 537 18.21 -13.41 -48.07
C LYS A 537 17.98 -14.27 -46.83
N ASP A 538 19.06 -14.73 -46.19
CA ASP A 538 18.97 -15.60 -45.02
C ASP A 538 18.53 -14.81 -43.78
N ALA A 539 19.03 -13.59 -43.60
CA ALA A 539 18.60 -12.69 -42.53
C ALA A 539 17.13 -12.24 -42.69
N GLY A 540 16.71 -11.91 -43.92
CA GLY A 540 15.35 -11.49 -44.23
C GLY A 540 14.26 -12.53 -43.94
N ASN A 541 14.63 -13.81 -43.80
CA ASN A 541 13.67 -14.86 -43.44
C ASN A 541 13.06 -14.64 -42.05
N HIS A 542 13.83 -14.12 -41.08
CA HIS A 542 13.29 -13.87 -39.74
C HIS A 542 12.26 -12.74 -39.77
N VAL A 543 12.58 -11.63 -40.45
CA VAL A 543 11.64 -10.53 -40.71
C VAL A 543 10.37 -11.07 -41.37
N LYS A 544 10.53 -11.90 -42.41
CA LYS A 544 9.41 -12.50 -43.14
C LYS A 544 8.52 -13.33 -42.21
N MET A 545 9.10 -14.13 -41.32
CA MET A 545 8.33 -14.92 -40.36
C MET A 545 7.52 -14.05 -39.40
N SER A 546 8.12 -13.03 -38.78
CA SER A 546 7.41 -12.11 -37.88
C SER A 546 6.28 -11.37 -38.61
N VAL A 547 6.55 -10.80 -39.79
CA VAL A 547 5.53 -10.12 -40.59
C VAL A 547 4.43 -11.09 -41.05
N THR A 548 4.76 -12.33 -41.37
CA THR A 548 3.75 -13.35 -41.74
C THR A 548 2.81 -13.67 -40.59
N ARG A 549 3.32 -13.74 -39.35
CA ARG A 549 2.46 -13.93 -38.15
C ARG A 549 1.51 -12.76 -37.92
N LEU A 550 1.98 -11.53 -38.08
CA LEU A 550 1.10 -10.37 -37.92
C LEU A 550 0.11 -10.21 -39.07
N ALA A 551 0.50 -10.61 -40.29
CA ALA A 551 -0.39 -10.66 -41.44
C ALA A 551 -1.54 -11.67 -41.28
N SER A 552 -1.37 -12.74 -40.49
CA SER A 552 -2.47 -13.69 -40.25
C SER A 552 -3.55 -13.15 -39.30
N ILE A 553 -3.30 -12.06 -38.57
CA ILE A 553 -4.26 -11.52 -37.58
C ILE A 553 -5.17 -10.49 -38.26
N ALA A 554 -6.48 -10.76 -38.33
CA ALA A 554 -7.44 -9.94 -39.08
C ALA A 554 -7.45 -8.49 -38.59
N ALA A 555 -7.53 -8.33 -37.27
CA ALA A 555 -7.63 -7.03 -36.63
C ALA A 555 -6.44 -6.11 -36.90
N LEU A 556 -5.25 -6.66 -37.23
CA LEU A 556 -4.07 -5.86 -37.58
C LEU A 556 -4.06 -5.38 -39.04
N ASN A 557 -4.95 -5.89 -39.87
CA ASN A 557 -4.92 -5.70 -41.32
C ASN A 557 -6.13 -4.94 -41.88
N ILE A 558 -6.96 -4.38 -40.99
CA ILE A 558 -8.12 -3.56 -41.35
C ILE A 558 -7.70 -2.34 -42.15
N THR A 559 -8.32 -2.15 -43.32
CA THR A 559 -8.16 -0.99 -44.20
C THR A 559 -9.49 -0.66 -44.85
N ASP A 560 -9.62 0.52 -45.47
CA ASP A 560 -10.84 0.92 -46.18
C ASP A 560 -11.25 -0.07 -47.29
N GLU A 561 -10.28 -0.80 -47.87
CA GLU A 561 -10.50 -1.82 -48.91
C GLU A 561 -10.69 -3.23 -48.34
N CYS A 562 -10.25 -3.47 -47.10
CA CYS A 562 -10.28 -4.77 -46.43
C CYS A 562 -10.79 -4.57 -45.00
N THR A 563 -12.10 -4.42 -44.86
CA THR A 563 -12.80 -4.26 -43.60
C THR A 563 -14.13 -5.02 -43.64
N PRO A 564 -14.62 -5.60 -42.53
CA PRO A 564 -15.95 -6.19 -42.47
C PRO A 564 -17.06 -5.18 -42.79
N ASN A 565 -16.91 -3.94 -42.31
CA ASN A 565 -17.80 -2.82 -42.57
C ASN A 565 -17.08 -1.48 -42.34
N GLN A 566 -17.67 -0.38 -42.79
CA GLN A 566 -17.05 0.95 -42.67
C GLN A 566 -16.88 1.40 -41.21
N ALA A 567 -17.84 1.09 -40.33
CA ALA A 567 -17.75 1.45 -38.91
C ALA A 567 -16.50 0.82 -38.25
N VAL A 568 -16.16 -0.43 -38.56
CA VAL A 568 -14.93 -1.08 -38.05
C VAL A 568 -13.67 -0.32 -38.48
N ALA A 569 -13.63 0.21 -39.70
CA ALA A 569 -12.50 1.01 -40.16
C ALA A 569 -12.42 2.37 -39.43
N ASP A 570 -13.56 3.04 -39.24
CA ASP A 570 -13.63 4.39 -38.64
C ASP A 570 -13.33 4.39 -37.12
N PHE A 571 -13.67 3.29 -36.43
CA PHE A 571 -13.48 3.13 -34.99
C PHE A 571 -12.23 2.32 -34.61
N CYS A 572 -11.30 2.09 -35.55
CA CYS A 572 -10.02 1.46 -35.24
C CYS A 572 -9.30 2.15 -34.06
N ILE A 573 -8.57 1.35 -33.28
CA ILE A 573 -7.73 1.84 -32.19
C ILE A 573 -6.66 2.76 -32.76
N ASP A 574 -6.66 4.00 -32.28
CA ASP A 574 -5.72 5.04 -32.67
C ASP A 574 -5.11 5.67 -31.41
N PRO A 575 -3.83 5.35 -31.07
CA PRO A 575 -3.16 5.90 -29.90
C PRO A 575 -3.05 7.42 -29.89
N THR A 576 -3.20 8.11 -31.02
CA THR A 576 -3.19 9.60 -31.04
C THR A 576 -4.37 10.18 -30.26
N ARG A 577 -5.52 9.48 -30.24
CA ARG A 577 -6.73 9.92 -29.53
C ARG A 577 -6.54 10.00 -28.02
N LEU A 578 -5.71 9.11 -27.44
CA LEU A 578 -5.40 9.10 -26.01
C LEU A 578 -4.78 10.42 -25.52
N PHE A 579 -4.07 11.15 -26.39
CA PHE A 579 -3.45 12.44 -26.06
C PHE A 579 -4.41 13.63 -26.21
N LEU A 580 -5.51 13.45 -26.95
CA LEU A 580 -6.45 14.52 -27.29
C LEU A 580 -7.63 14.58 -26.34
N HIS A 581 -8.17 13.42 -25.96
CA HIS A 581 -9.30 13.28 -25.05
C HIS A 581 -9.12 12.03 -24.16
N PRO A 582 -9.72 12.01 -22.96
CA PRO A 582 -9.73 10.84 -22.10
C PRO A 582 -10.30 9.62 -22.82
N GLU A 583 -9.49 8.58 -22.98
CA GLU A 583 -9.88 7.33 -23.62
C GLU A 583 -9.13 6.13 -23.00
N ALA A 584 -9.72 4.93 -23.09
CA ALA A 584 -9.14 3.69 -22.60
C ALA A 584 -8.95 2.67 -23.72
N HIS A 585 -7.71 2.19 -23.93
CA HIS A 585 -7.40 1.09 -24.85
C HIS A 585 -6.99 -0.16 -24.08
N TYR A 586 -7.56 -1.31 -24.39
CA TYR A 586 -7.25 -2.58 -23.75
C TYR A 586 -6.80 -3.61 -24.79
N PHE A 587 -5.60 -4.18 -24.62
CA PHE A 587 -5.08 -5.24 -25.48
C PHE A 587 -5.02 -6.53 -24.67
N SER A 588 -5.88 -7.50 -25.00
CA SER A 588 -5.81 -8.86 -24.48
C SER A 588 -4.82 -9.67 -25.31
N LEU A 589 -3.62 -9.86 -24.75
CA LEU A 589 -2.46 -10.42 -25.43
C LEU A 589 -2.00 -11.69 -24.71
N SER A 590 -2.86 -12.71 -24.62
CA SER A 590 -2.50 -13.96 -23.93
C SER A 590 -1.24 -14.59 -24.53
N ALA A 591 -0.12 -14.48 -23.80
CA ALA A 591 1.15 -15.06 -24.19
C ALA A 591 1.11 -16.60 -24.20
N THR A 592 0.14 -17.21 -23.51
CA THR A 592 -0.13 -18.66 -23.56
C THR A 592 -0.61 -19.08 -24.95
N LEU A 593 -1.49 -18.28 -25.57
CA LEU A 593 -2.05 -18.57 -26.90
C LEU A 593 -1.14 -18.06 -28.04
N GLY A 594 -0.38 -16.99 -27.80
CA GLY A 594 0.48 -16.36 -28.80
C GLY A 594 1.89 -16.04 -28.28
N PRO A 595 2.71 -17.03 -27.90
CA PRO A 595 4.02 -16.78 -27.29
C PRO A 595 4.98 -15.98 -28.18
N GLY A 596 4.77 -16.01 -29.50
CA GLY A 596 5.50 -15.17 -30.46
C GLY A 596 4.80 -13.83 -30.77
N SER A 597 3.51 -13.86 -31.09
CA SER A 597 2.76 -12.70 -31.58
C SER A 597 2.39 -11.71 -30.48
N SER A 598 2.03 -12.17 -29.28
CA SER A 598 1.57 -11.29 -28.19
C SER A 598 2.66 -10.29 -27.74
N PRO A 599 3.93 -10.71 -27.52
CA PRO A 599 5.01 -9.76 -27.26
C PRO A 599 5.28 -8.78 -28.42
N GLU A 600 5.19 -9.25 -29.66
CA GLU A 600 5.37 -8.41 -30.86
C GLU A 600 4.29 -7.32 -30.95
N ILE A 601 3.02 -7.66 -30.71
CA ILE A 601 1.90 -6.71 -30.70
C ILE A 601 2.02 -5.73 -29.53
N GLY A 602 2.37 -6.22 -28.33
CA GLY A 602 2.55 -5.35 -27.16
C GLY A 602 3.64 -4.30 -27.38
N ARG A 603 4.79 -4.70 -27.94
CA ARG A 603 5.86 -3.77 -28.32
C ARG A 603 5.38 -2.82 -29.42
N LEU A 604 4.73 -3.34 -30.47
CA LEU A 604 4.19 -2.53 -31.56
C LEU A 604 3.23 -1.44 -31.05
N ALA A 605 2.26 -1.80 -30.19
CA ALA A 605 1.35 -0.83 -29.58
C ALA A 605 2.10 0.23 -28.76
N SER A 606 3.10 -0.18 -27.97
CA SER A 606 3.92 0.73 -27.17
C SER A 606 4.74 1.71 -28.03
N TYR A 607 5.39 1.22 -29.09
CA TYR A 607 6.13 2.06 -30.03
C TYR A 607 5.20 3.01 -30.79
N MET A 608 4.02 2.54 -31.21
CA MET A 608 3.01 3.40 -31.85
C MET A 608 2.52 4.49 -30.89
N LEU A 609 2.33 4.17 -29.61
CA LEU A 609 1.94 5.14 -28.59
C LEU A 609 3.01 6.23 -28.41
N LEU A 610 4.29 5.86 -28.30
CA LEU A 610 5.38 6.84 -28.19
C LEU A 610 5.55 7.69 -29.45
N THR A 611 5.38 7.07 -30.61
CA THR A 611 5.41 7.78 -31.89
C THR A 611 4.26 8.78 -31.97
N ALA A 612 3.06 8.38 -31.55
CA ALA A 612 1.90 9.27 -31.47
C ALA A 612 2.15 10.44 -30.50
N ALA A 613 2.78 10.19 -29.33
CA ALA A 613 3.13 11.21 -28.36
C ALA A 613 4.06 12.30 -28.91
N THR A 614 4.95 11.93 -29.83
CA THR A 614 5.91 12.85 -30.46
C THR A 614 5.26 13.76 -31.50
N LEU A 615 4.21 13.26 -32.16
CA LEU A 615 3.61 13.92 -33.33
C LEU A 615 2.27 14.58 -33.03
N THR A 616 1.68 14.35 -31.86
CA THR A 616 0.36 14.83 -31.46
C THR A 616 0.49 15.84 -30.32
N GLU A 617 -0.40 16.84 -30.30
CA GLU A 617 -0.53 17.71 -29.13
C GLU A 617 -1.01 16.90 -27.91
N ARG A 618 -0.37 17.11 -26.77
CA ARG A 618 -0.61 16.33 -25.54
C ARG A 618 -1.50 17.15 -24.60
N LYS A 619 -2.81 17.02 -24.75
CA LYS A 619 -3.81 17.70 -23.91
C LYS A 619 -4.14 16.92 -22.65
N VAL A 620 -3.99 15.60 -22.71
CA VAL A 620 -4.36 14.66 -21.64
C VAL A 620 -3.14 13.80 -21.27
N PRO A 621 -2.87 13.57 -19.97
CA PRO A 621 -1.86 12.62 -19.54
C PRO A 621 -2.22 11.19 -19.93
N VAL A 622 -1.24 10.42 -20.40
CA VAL A 622 -1.44 9.04 -20.85
C VAL A 622 -0.63 8.06 -20.00
N TYR A 623 -1.28 7.02 -19.52
CA TYR A 623 -0.66 5.91 -18.77
C TYR A 623 -0.66 4.64 -19.62
N LEU A 624 0.53 4.07 -19.84
CA LEU A 624 0.73 2.75 -20.42
C LEU A 624 0.89 1.74 -19.29
N VAL A 625 -0.10 0.88 -19.08
CA VAL A 625 -0.07 -0.19 -18.09
C VAL A 625 0.28 -1.50 -18.78
N VAL A 626 1.32 -2.18 -18.29
CA VAL A 626 1.77 -3.46 -18.84
C VAL A 626 1.74 -4.51 -17.74
N ASP A 627 0.81 -5.45 -17.84
CA ASP A 627 0.81 -6.64 -16.99
C ASP A 627 1.84 -7.65 -17.51
N GLU A 628 2.51 -8.36 -16.60
CA GLU A 628 3.54 -9.35 -16.91
C GLU A 628 4.62 -8.83 -17.90
N PHE A 629 5.19 -7.65 -17.60
CA PHE A 629 6.11 -6.91 -18.46
C PHE A 629 7.31 -7.73 -18.99
N GLN A 630 7.80 -8.70 -18.20
CA GLN A 630 8.90 -9.57 -18.59
C GLN A 630 8.60 -10.40 -19.85
N ARG A 631 7.32 -10.59 -20.20
CA ARG A 631 6.89 -11.30 -21.42
C ARG A 631 7.19 -10.52 -22.69
N MET A 632 7.22 -9.19 -22.62
CA MET A 632 7.54 -8.32 -23.76
C MET A 632 8.89 -7.60 -23.65
N ALA A 633 9.58 -7.76 -22.52
CA ALA A 633 10.89 -7.20 -22.28
C ALA A 633 11.91 -7.60 -23.37
N SER A 634 12.67 -6.62 -23.86
CA SER A 634 13.77 -6.81 -24.79
C SER A 634 14.82 -5.71 -24.59
N ARG A 635 16.04 -5.91 -25.10
CA ARG A 635 17.16 -4.97 -24.90
C ARG A 635 16.86 -3.54 -25.37
N ASN A 636 16.10 -3.39 -26.44
CA ASN A 636 15.68 -2.08 -26.96
C ASN A 636 14.61 -1.37 -26.13
N LEU A 637 14.11 -2.00 -25.06
CA LEU A 637 13.04 -1.45 -24.24
C LEU A 637 13.55 -0.53 -23.11
N ASP A 638 14.85 -0.52 -22.84
CA ASP A 638 15.49 0.49 -21.98
C ASP A 638 15.24 1.90 -22.53
N TYR A 639 15.49 2.08 -23.83
CA TYR A 639 15.23 3.33 -24.54
C TYR A 639 13.75 3.75 -24.50
N LEU A 640 12.82 2.78 -24.48
CA LEU A 640 11.38 3.05 -24.39
C LEU A 640 11.04 3.79 -23.10
N LEU A 641 11.57 3.34 -21.96
CA LEU A 641 11.30 3.97 -20.66
C LEU A 641 11.88 5.38 -20.57
N GLN A 642 13.12 5.55 -21.05
CA GLN A 642 13.77 6.87 -21.09
C GLN A 642 13.01 7.85 -21.98
N LEU A 643 12.56 7.40 -23.15
CA LEU A 643 11.77 8.21 -24.07
C LEU A 643 10.38 8.53 -23.54
N ALA A 644 9.68 7.54 -22.98
CA ALA A 644 8.31 7.68 -22.50
C ALA A 644 8.16 8.87 -21.54
N ARG A 645 9.13 9.03 -20.63
CA ARG A 645 9.18 10.18 -19.71
C ARG A 645 9.20 11.52 -20.43
N SER A 646 10.11 11.69 -21.40
CA SER A 646 10.22 12.94 -22.19
C SER A 646 8.98 13.21 -23.04
N MET A 647 8.30 12.13 -23.45
CA MET A 647 7.10 12.15 -24.26
C MET A 647 5.83 12.33 -23.43
N GLY A 648 5.92 12.43 -22.09
CA GLY A 648 4.76 12.61 -21.22
C GLY A 648 3.87 11.37 -21.12
N VAL A 649 4.43 10.19 -21.41
CA VAL A 649 3.77 8.89 -21.24
C VAL A 649 4.28 8.26 -19.95
N ALA A 650 3.38 8.09 -19.00
CA ALA A 650 3.63 7.37 -17.77
C ALA A 650 3.61 5.86 -18.06
N VAL A 651 4.53 5.08 -17.49
CA VAL A 651 4.62 3.64 -17.76
C VAL A 651 4.50 2.90 -16.45
N ILE A 652 3.52 2.01 -16.36
CA ILE A 652 3.13 1.28 -15.17
C ILE A 652 3.38 -0.19 -15.44
N LEU A 653 4.40 -0.73 -14.79
CA LEU A 653 4.91 -2.07 -15.08
C LEU A 653 4.52 -3.02 -13.95
N ALA A 654 4.09 -4.23 -14.29
CA ALA A 654 3.94 -5.30 -13.32
C ALA A 654 4.84 -6.49 -13.67
N ASN A 655 5.54 -7.01 -12.66
CA ASN A 655 6.39 -8.20 -12.78
C ASN A 655 6.17 -9.13 -11.59
N GLN A 656 6.59 -10.39 -11.73
CA GLN A 656 6.57 -11.33 -10.61
C GLN A 656 7.73 -11.06 -9.66
N SER A 657 8.94 -11.00 -10.21
CA SER A 657 10.16 -10.69 -9.45
C SER A 657 11.05 -9.70 -10.22
N MET A 658 12.01 -9.10 -9.49
CA MET A 658 13.07 -8.33 -10.15
C MET A 658 14.05 -9.25 -10.92
N GLN A 659 14.15 -10.52 -10.52
CA GLN A 659 15.04 -11.50 -11.14
C GLN A 659 14.62 -11.85 -12.58
N ASP A 660 13.33 -11.77 -12.89
CA ASP A 660 12.80 -12.01 -14.25
C ASP A 660 13.37 -11.03 -15.29
N LEU A 661 13.89 -9.89 -14.84
CA LEU A 661 14.41 -8.81 -15.65
C LEU A 661 15.92 -8.88 -15.88
N ILE A 662 16.63 -9.74 -15.12
CA ILE A 662 18.09 -9.93 -15.23
C ILE A 662 18.48 -10.43 -16.62
N ARG A 663 17.63 -11.25 -17.26
CA ARG A 663 17.88 -11.78 -18.62
C ARG A 663 18.17 -10.68 -19.64
N TYR A 664 17.61 -9.49 -19.44
CA TYR A 664 17.74 -8.36 -20.36
C TYR A 664 18.53 -7.19 -19.76
N ASP A 665 19.09 -7.37 -18.56
CA ASP A 665 19.82 -6.34 -17.79
C ASP A 665 19.02 -5.04 -17.58
N LEU A 666 17.70 -5.15 -17.37
CA LEU A 666 16.79 -4.00 -17.23
C LEU A 666 16.62 -3.52 -15.79
N THR A 667 17.20 -4.21 -14.81
CA THR A 667 17.02 -3.90 -13.39
C THR A 667 17.49 -2.49 -13.05
N SER A 668 18.70 -2.10 -13.47
CA SER A 668 19.27 -0.78 -13.20
C SER A 668 18.50 0.35 -13.90
N THR A 669 18.06 0.10 -15.15
CA THR A 669 17.20 1.00 -15.91
C THR A 669 15.89 1.27 -15.17
N LEU A 670 15.21 0.22 -14.71
CA LEU A 670 13.96 0.35 -13.96
C LEU A 670 14.18 1.02 -12.61
N GLU A 671 15.30 0.71 -11.95
CA GLU A 671 15.72 1.34 -10.71
C GLU A 671 15.92 2.86 -10.84
N THR A 672 16.42 3.29 -11.99
CA THR A 672 16.71 4.70 -12.28
C THR A 672 15.49 5.46 -12.81
N ASN A 673 14.64 4.81 -13.61
CA ASN A 673 13.54 5.47 -14.32
C ASN A 673 12.21 5.42 -13.57
N CYS A 674 11.92 4.37 -12.78
CA CYS A 674 10.68 4.33 -11.99
C CYS A 674 10.83 5.10 -10.68
N ARG A 675 9.97 6.11 -10.49
CA ARG A 675 9.92 6.86 -9.22
C ARG A 675 9.19 6.11 -8.13
N TYR A 676 8.15 5.37 -8.50
CA TYR A 676 7.32 4.58 -7.60
C TYR A 676 7.60 3.08 -7.74
N ARG A 677 7.74 2.37 -6.62
CA ARG A 677 7.75 0.90 -6.58
C ARG A 677 6.90 0.37 -5.44
N GLN A 678 6.26 -0.77 -5.67
CA GLN A 678 5.51 -1.48 -4.63
C GLN A 678 5.70 -2.98 -4.76
N TRP A 679 6.07 -3.62 -3.66
CA TRP A 679 6.21 -5.07 -3.54
C TRP A 679 5.05 -5.62 -2.71
N PHE A 680 4.18 -6.40 -3.34
CA PHE A 680 3.07 -7.10 -2.69
C PHE A 680 3.50 -8.44 -2.06
N ALA A 681 4.59 -9.03 -2.54
CA ALA A 681 5.25 -10.18 -1.94
C ALA A 681 6.74 -10.16 -2.32
N ILE A 682 7.62 -10.54 -1.40
CA ILE A 682 9.08 -10.45 -1.59
C ILE A 682 9.71 -11.80 -1.29
N SER A 683 9.71 -12.67 -2.30
CA SER A 683 10.27 -14.02 -2.23
C SER A 683 11.79 -14.06 -2.44
N GLY A 684 12.33 -13.18 -3.29
CA GLY A 684 13.75 -13.15 -3.64
C GLY A 684 14.67 -12.63 -2.52
N TRP A 685 15.74 -13.36 -2.22
CA TRP A 685 16.76 -12.96 -1.23
C TRP A 685 17.44 -11.63 -1.58
N ASP A 686 17.71 -11.40 -2.86
CA ASP A 686 18.32 -10.15 -3.33
C ASP A 686 17.41 -8.95 -3.08
N ASP A 687 16.10 -9.09 -3.34
CA ASP A 687 15.12 -8.03 -3.10
C ASP A 687 14.94 -7.75 -1.61
N GLN A 688 14.94 -8.79 -0.76
CA GLN A 688 14.92 -8.62 0.71
C GLN A 688 16.16 -7.85 1.19
N GLU A 689 17.33 -8.16 0.65
CA GLU A 689 18.56 -7.46 1.01
C GLU A 689 18.60 -6.03 0.48
N ARG A 690 18.17 -5.80 -0.77
CA ARG A 690 18.04 -4.48 -1.37
C ARG A 690 17.09 -3.60 -0.55
N LEU A 691 15.91 -4.09 -0.19
CA LEU A 691 14.94 -3.35 0.62
C LEU A 691 15.45 -3.07 2.03
N SER A 692 16.11 -4.05 2.66
CA SER A 692 16.70 -3.85 3.99
C SER A 692 17.80 -2.78 3.97
N LYS A 693 18.67 -2.76 2.94
CA LYS A 693 19.67 -1.71 2.74
C LYS A 693 19.05 -0.35 2.38
N ALA A 694 18.08 -0.32 1.46
CA ALA A 694 17.37 0.89 1.07
C ALA A 694 16.53 1.48 2.20
N SER A 695 16.14 0.67 3.18
CA SER A 695 15.46 1.13 4.39
C SER A 695 16.30 2.05 5.26
N GLY A 696 17.62 2.06 5.09
CA GLY A 696 18.53 2.79 5.94
C GLY A 696 18.73 2.11 7.29
N GLU A 697 19.36 2.83 8.21
CA GLU A 697 19.74 2.32 9.53
C GLU A 697 19.09 3.17 10.63
N THR A 698 18.80 2.53 11.76
CA THR A 698 18.26 3.16 12.97
C THR A 698 19.03 2.68 14.19
N VAL A 699 19.06 3.50 15.24
CA VAL A 699 19.56 3.07 16.55
C VAL A 699 18.45 2.29 17.23
N ASP A 700 18.73 1.03 17.58
CA ASP A 700 17.85 0.19 18.40
C ASP A 700 18.48 0.02 19.79
N THR A 701 17.63 -0.10 20.79
CA THR A 701 18.04 -0.16 22.19
C THR A 701 17.74 -1.54 22.76
N MET A 702 18.80 -2.25 23.15
CA MET A 702 18.71 -3.55 23.80
C MET A 702 18.74 -3.37 25.32
N ASP A 703 17.58 -3.56 25.95
CA ASP A 703 17.45 -3.62 27.41
C ASP A 703 17.71 -5.07 27.87
N SER A 704 18.85 -5.30 28.52
CA SER A 704 19.21 -6.58 29.13
C SER A 704 18.92 -6.56 30.64
N ILE A 705 18.15 -7.52 31.12
CA ILE A 705 17.86 -7.71 32.54
C ILE A 705 18.61 -8.96 33.00
N THR A 706 19.64 -8.78 33.82
CA THR A 706 20.39 -9.88 34.44
C THR A 706 19.91 -10.05 35.87
N VAL A 707 19.23 -11.16 36.14
CA VAL A 707 18.83 -11.54 37.51
C VAL A 707 19.89 -12.47 38.06
N SER A 708 20.67 -11.99 39.02
CA SER A 708 21.65 -12.76 39.77
C SER A 708 21.07 -13.18 41.11
N GLN A 709 21.12 -14.46 41.45
CA GLN A 709 20.70 -14.99 42.74
C GLN A 709 21.92 -15.49 43.49
N SER A 710 22.23 -14.88 44.64
CA SER A 710 23.25 -15.36 45.56
C SER A 710 22.60 -15.95 46.81
N VAL A 711 22.86 -17.22 47.08
CA VAL A 711 22.45 -17.90 48.30
C VAL A 711 23.56 -17.71 49.34
N SER A 712 23.22 -17.15 50.50
CA SER A 712 24.11 -17.03 51.64
C SER A 712 23.51 -17.73 52.87
N ASP A 713 24.29 -17.98 53.91
CA ASP A 713 23.80 -18.54 55.19
C ASP A 713 22.71 -17.68 55.86
N ARG A 714 22.50 -16.44 55.40
CA ARG A 714 21.44 -15.52 55.85
C ARG A 714 20.22 -15.47 54.93
N GLY A 715 20.16 -16.31 53.88
CA GLY A 715 19.06 -16.40 52.93
C GLY A 715 19.45 -16.07 51.49
N THR A 716 18.47 -16.19 50.60
CA THR A 716 18.59 -15.98 49.15
C THR A 716 18.46 -14.49 48.82
N THR A 717 19.49 -13.91 48.21
CA THR A 717 19.48 -12.52 47.72
C THR A 717 19.36 -12.53 46.20
N THR A 718 18.35 -11.85 45.67
CA THR A 718 18.16 -11.68 44.22
C THR A 718 18.55 -10.24 43.85
N SER A 719 19.59 -10.07 43.04
CA SER A 719 20.03 -8.80 42.49
C SER A 719 19.69 -8.74 41.00
N THR A 720 18.88 -7.77 40.61
CA THR A 720 18.49 -7.54 39.21
C THR A 720 19.27 -6.36 38.67
N SER A 721 20.21 -6.62 37.77
CA SER A 721 20.90 -5.59 36.99
C SER A 721 20.16 -5.33 35.69
N ARG A 722 19.95 -4.05 35.34
CA ARG A 722 19.44 -3.65 34.02
C ARG A 722 20.54 -2.90 33.28
N SER A 723 20.99 -3.43 32.15
CA SER A 723 21.92 -2.73 31.24
C SER A 723 21.19 -2.38 29.95
N ARG A 724 21.42 -1.18 29.44
CA ARG A 724 20.86 -0.66 28.19
C ARG A 724 21.99 -0.41 27.21
N ASN A 725 21.98 -1.12 26.08
CA ASN A 725 22.97 -0.98 25.02
C ASN A 725 22.29 -0.54 23.73
N ASP A 726 22.75 0.58 23.18
CA ASP A 726 22.31 1.07 21.88
C ASP A 726 23.17 0.48 20.76
N PHE A 727 22.56 0.01 19.68
CA PHE A 727 23.26 -0.54 18.52
C PHE A 727 22.57 -0.12 17.22
N ILE A 728 23.34 -0.06 16.13
CA ILE A 728 22.83 0.30 14.81
C ILE A 728 22.24 -0.96 14.16
N ALA A 729 20.99 -0.87 13.71
CA ALA A 729 20.26 -1.95 13.04
C ALA A 729 19.59 -1.42 11.76
N PRO A 730 19.34 -2.27 10.75
CA PRO A 730 18.56 -1.84 9.59
C PRO A 730 17.14 -1.45 10.02
N ARG A 731 16.62 -0.42 9.36
CA ARG A 731 15.29 0.16 9.62
C ARG A 731 14.18 -0.89 9.45
N LEU A 732 14.25 -1.61 8.32
CA LEU A 732 13.48 -2.81 8.04
C LEU A 732 14.43 -4.01 8.01
N THR A 733 14.25 -4.94 8.95
CA THR A 733 15.01 -6.19 8.96
C THR A 733 14.48 -7.14 7.88
N LYS A 734 15.30 -8.13 7.50
CA LYS A 734 14.87 -9.21 6.60
C LYS A 734 13.63 -9.95 7.13
N ASN A 735 13.48 -10.05 8.46
CA ASN A 735 12.31 -10.68 9.07
C ASN A 735 11.06 -9.81 8.93
N ASP A 736 11.17 -8.48 9.13
CA ASP A 736 10.06 -7.55 8.93
C ASP A 736 9.54 -7.65 7.49
N ILE A 737 10.45 -7.72 6.52
CA ILE A 737 10.12 -7.88 5.09
C ILE A 737 9.41 -9.21 4.80
N LYS A 738 9.85 -10.31 5.41
CA LYS A 738 9.20 -11.62 5.25
C LYS A 738 7.77 -11.62 5.79
N LEU A 739 7.53 -10.96 6.91
CA LEU A 739 6.19 -10.89 7.51
C LEU A 739 5.24 -10.00 6.71
N VAL A 740 5.77 -8.92 6.14
CA VAL A 740 5.01 -8.12 5.18
C VAL A 740 4.62 -8.95 3.97
N SER A 741 5.48 -9.87 3.54
CA SER A 741 5.21 -10.75 2.40
C SER A 741 4.25 -11.89 2.74
N ASP A 742 4.15 -12.29 4.01
CA ASP A 742 3.21 -13.31 4.51
C ASP A 742 1.79 -12.75 4.68
N ASP A 743 1.64 -11.43 4.77
CA ASP A 743 0.35 -10.76 4.95
C ASP A 743 -0.25 -10.29 3.61
N ASP A 744 -1.31 -11.00 3.20
CA ASP A 744 -2.40 -10.65 2.26
C ASP A 744 -2.70 -9.16 2.02
N ARG A 745 -2.52 -8.31 3.02
CA ARG A 745 -2.90 -6.89 2.98
C ARG A 745 -1.72 -5.96 3.03
N LYS A 746 -0.54 -6.43 3.42
CA LYS A 746 0.63 -5.57 3.49
C LYS A 746 1.39 -5.55 2.17
N SER A 747 2.14 -4.48 1.98
CA SER A 747 3.10 -4.33 0.89
C SER A 747 4.16 -3.31 1.27
N VAL A 748 5.32 -3.36 0.63
CA VAL A 748 6.37 -2.35 0.80
C VAL A 748 6.28 -1.37 -0.36
N VAL A 749 6.20 -0.07 -0.07
CA VAL A 749 6.21 1.02 -1.05
C VAL A 749 7.51 1.79 -0.96
N LEU A 750 8.14 2.07 -2.09
CA LEU A 750 9.33 2.91 -2.21
C LEU A 750 9.04 4.06 -3.17
N ILE A 751 9.27 5.29 -2.70
CA ILE A 751 9.11 6.50 -3.48
C ILE A 751 10.45 7.23 -3.48
N ASN A 752 11.21 7.10 -4.56
CA ASN A 752 12.61 7.59 -4.61
C ASN A 752 12.71 9.11 -4.42
N ARG A 753 11.73 9.85 -4.93
CA ARG A 753 11.59 11.30 -4.73
C ARG A 753 10.17 11.60 -4.27
N GLY A 754 10.00 12.09 -3.05
CA GLY A 754 8.68 12.42 -2.51
C GLY A 754 8.01 13.60 -3.24
N ALA A 755 6.70 13.71 -3.08
CA ALA A 755 5.86 14.79 -3.61
C ALA A 755 4.56 14.88 -2.82
N GLY A 756 3.97 16.07 -2.71
CA GLY A 756 2.73 16.29 -1.96
C GLY A 756 2.81 15.69 -0.55
N TYR A 757 1.84 14.86 -0.19
CA TYR A 757 1.81 14.16 1.10
C TYR A 757 2.70 12.91 1.16
N ALA A 758 3.26 12.46 0.03
CA ALA A 758 4.13 11.28 -0.07
C ALA A 758 5.63 11.62 0.10
N GLN A 759 6.00 12.34 1.16
CA GLN A 759 7.38 12.81 1.41
C GLN A 759 8.17 11.85 2.31
N TYR A 760 8.39 10.60 1.88
CA TYR A 760 9.04 9.57 2.71
C TYR A 760 10.57 9.54 2.62
N GLY A 761 11.19 10.59 2.07
CA GLY A 761 12.65 10.73 2.02
C GLY A 761 13.40 9.64 1.23
N GLY A 762 12.75 8.97 0.28
CA GLY A 762 13.37 7.87 -0.46
C GLY A 762 13.44 6.54 0.31
N MET A 763 12.84 6.46 1.51
CA MET A 763 12.85 5.23 2.31
C MET A 763 11.63 4.35 2.00
N PRO A 764 11.79 3.01 1.95
CA PRO A 764 10.69 2.07 1.80
C PRO A 764 9.77 2.08 3.03
N VAL A 765 8.47 2.19 2.83
CA VAL A 765 7.42 2.24 3.87
C VAL A 765 6.49 1.05 3.72
N ILE A 766 6.10 0.46 4.84
CA ILE A 766 5.14 -0.65 4.84
C ILE A 766 3.73 -0.05 4.91
N ILE A 767 2.89 -0.44 3.96
CA ILE A 767 1.50 -0.03 3.91
C ILE A 767 0.56 -1.22 3.95
N GLU A 768 -0.64 -1.00 4.45
CA GLU A 768 -1.81 -1.85 4.33
C GLU A 768 -2.66 -1.37 3.16
N SER A 769 -2.67 -2.17 2.09
CA SER A 769 -3.48 -1.95 0.89
C SER A 769 -4.70 -2.87 0.93
N ASP A 770 -5.87 -2.29 1.12
CA ASP A 770 -7.14 -3.00 1.09
C ASP A 770 -7.63 -3.26 -0.34
N PHE A 771 -8.53 -4.24 -0.48
CA PHE A 771 -9.18 -4.51 -1.76
C PHE A 771 -10.22 -3.42 -2.06
N HIS A 772 -10.09 -2.75 -3.20
CA HIS A 772 -11.05 -1.73 -3.69
C HIS A 772 -12.42 -2.26 -4.05
N ILE A 773 -12.53 -3.56 -4.23
CA ILE A 773 -13.79 -4.25 -4.52
C ILE A 773 -13.89 -5.53 -3.69
N SER A 774 -15.12 -5.98 -3.47
CA SER A 774 -15.36 -7.24 -2.78
C SER A 774 -14.80 -8.42 -3.58
N ALA A 775 -14.45 -9.52 -2.90
CA ALA A 775 -14.03 -10.74 -3.58
C ALA A 775 -15.11 -11.27 -4.54
N ALA A 776 -16.39 -11.11 -4.18
CA ALA A 776 -17.52 -11.46 -5.04
C ALA A 776 -17.55 -10.62 -6.32
N GLU A 777 -17.37 -9.31 -6.21
CA GLU A 777 -17.31 -8.42 -7.36
C GLU A 777 -16.07 -8.71 -8.23
N TYR A 778 -14.90 -8.95 -7.64
CA TYR A 778 -13.72 -9.36 -8.38
C TYR A 778 -13.97 -10.66 -9.16
N GLY A 779 -14.60 -11.65 -8.50
CA GLY A 779 -15.03 -12.89 -9.14
C GLY A 779 -16.00 -12.66 -10.30
N GLN A 780 -16.96 -11.74 -10.15
CA GLN A 780 -17.87 -11.34 -11.22
C GLN A 780 -17.14 -10.67 -12.38
N ARG A 781 -16.20 -9.75 -12.12
CA ARG A 781 -15.39 -9.09 -13.16
C ARG A 781 -14.54 -10.11 -13.92
N LYS A 782 -13.96 -11.09 -13.21
CA LYS A 782 -13.15 -12.17 -13.80
C LYS A 782 -13.97 -13.17 -14.62
N ALA A 783 -15.20 -13.45 -14.20
CA ALA A 783 -16.13 -14.34 -14.90
C ALA A 783 -16.99 -13.63 -15.95
N ALA A 784 -16.88 -12.31 -16.07
CA ALA A 784 -17.68 -11.52 -16.99
C ALA A 784 -17.44 -11.98 -18.43
N PRO A 785 -18.49 -12.09 -19.26
CA PRO A 785 -18.31 -12.45 -20.65
C PRO A 785 -17.49 -11.39 -21.38
N TRP A 786 -16.73 -11.83 -22.38
CA TRP A 786 -16.12 -10.92 -23.33
C TRP A 786 -17.22 -10.10 -24.04
N PRO A 787 -16.97 -8.82 -24.40
CA PRO A 787 -17.98 -8.02 -25.08
C PRO A 787 -18.47 -8.68 -26.38
N SER A 788 -19.77 -8.56 -26.66
CA SER A 788 -20.33 -8.93 -27.96
C SER A 788 -19.88 -7.95 -29.04
N THR A 789 -20.20 -8.27 -30.30
CA THR A 789 -20.02 -7.34 -31.41
C THR A 789 -20.92 -6.11 -31.22
N ASP A 790 -20.29 -4.95 -31.25
CA ASP A 790 -20.89 -3.61 -31.23
C ASP A 790 -20.37 -2.80 -32.43
N THR A 791 -20.89 -1.58 -32.60
CA THR A 791 -20.49 -0.59 -33.60
C THR A 791 -18.97 -0.37 -33.55
N GLY A 792 -18.28 -0.72 -34.63
CA GLY A 792 -16.82 -0.60 -34.71
C GLY A 792 -16.03 -1.86 -34.35
N THR A 793 -16.69 -2.95 -33.96
CA THR A 793 -16.05 -4.25 -33.68
C THR A 793 -16.54 -5.35 -34.61
N PHE A 794 -15.78 -6.44 -34.70
CA PHE A 794 -16.12 -7.62 -35.50
C PHE A 794 -15.55 -8.90 -34.90
N LEU A 795 -16.08 -10.04 -35.32
CA LEU A 795 -15.53 -11.38 -35.07
C LEU A 795 -14.66 -11.79 -36.25
N ALA A 796 -13.40 -12.12 -36.00
CA ALA A 796 -12.48 -12.47 -37.08
C ALA A 796 -12.79 -13.85 -37.68
N SER A 797 -13.36 -14.78 -36.90
CA SER A 797 -13.85 -16.08 -37.38
C SER A 797 -14.96 -15.97 -38.41
N ASP A 798 -15.83 -14.97 -38.26
CA ASP A 798 -17.04 -14.81 -39.05
C ASP A 798 -16.80 -13.95 -40.29
N TRP A 799 -15.65 -13.29 -40.35
CA TRP A 799 -15.29 -12.42 -41.46
C TRP A 799 -14.54 -13.18 -42.55
N GLU A 800 -15.23 -13.47 -43.65
CA GLU A 800 -14.59 -13.92 -44.88
C GLU A 800 -13.76 -12.78 -45.48
N ARG A 801 -12.45 -12.81 -45.23
CA ARG A 801 -11.54 -11.79 -45.77
C ARG A 801 -11.56 -11.84 -47.30
N PRO A 802 -11.66 -10.67 -47.97
CA PRO A 802 -11.51 -10.59 -49.41
C PRO A 802 -10.17 -11.19 -49.85
N GLN A 803 -10.19 -12.38 -50.46
CA GLN A 803 -8.97 -12.95 -51.05
C GLN A 803 -8.65 -12.17 -52.32
N LYS A 804 -7.49 -11.51 -52.34
CA LYS A 804 -6.97 -10.93 -53.57
C LYS A 804 -6.71 -12.07 -54.55
N GLU A 805 -7.36 -12.06 -55.72
CA GLU A 805 -7.03 -12.96 -56.82
C GLU A 805 -5.53 -12.80 -57.12
N VAL A 806 -4.71 -13.71 -56.61
CA VAL A 806 -3.31 -13.78 -57.00
C VAL A 806 -3.36 -14.27 -58.44
N PRO A 807 -2.98 -13.47 -59.46
CA PRO A 807 -2.96 -13.96 -60.82
C PRO A 807 -2.05 -15.18 -60.82
N HIS A 808 -2.64 -16.37 -60.99
CA HIS A 808 -1.89 -17.60 -61.11
C HIS A 808 -0.94 -17.39 -62.28
N ARG A 809 0.35 -17.17 -61.98
CA ARG A 809 1.40 -17.28 -62.98
C ARG A 809 1.20 -18.64 -63.61
N GLY A 810 0.71 -18.65 -64.86
CA GLY A 810 0.36 -19.85 -65.59
C GLY A 810 1.44 -20.89 -65.35
N ARG A 811 1.10 -21.92 -64.58
CA ARG A 811 1.96 -23.09 -64.44
C ARG A 811 2.06 -23.62 -65.86
N LYS A 812 3.23 -23.49 -66.51
CA LYS A 812 3.46 -24.13 -67.81
C LYS A 812 2.96 -25.57 -67.67
N PRO A 813 2.07 -26.04 -68.55
CA PRO A 813 1.46 -27.35 -68.41
C PRO A 813 2.58 -28.38 -68.25
N SER A 814 2.54 -29.08 -67.12
CA SER A 814 3.39 -30.23 -66.87
C SER A 814 3.12 -31.22 -67.99
N THR A 815 4.07 -31.39 -68.90
CA THR A 815 4.13 -32.53 -69.80
C THR A 815 4.40 -33.78 -68.96
N SER A 816 3.35 -34.27 -68.31
CA SER A 816 3.30 -35.61 -67.74
C SER A 816 2.45 -36.45 -68.71
N PRO A 817 2.92 -37.65 -69.10
CA PRO A 817 2.21 -38.47 -70.09
C PRO A 817 0.83 -38.85 -69.55
N CYS A 818 -0.18 -38.76 -70.43
CA CYS A 818 -1.54 -39.21 -70.16
C CYS A 818 -1.51 -40.73 -69.91
N ILE A 819 -1.77 -41.15 -68.67
CA ILE A 819 -2.05 -42.56 -68.36
C ILE A 819 -3.51 -42.81 -68.73
N SER A 820 -3.73 -43.51 -69.83
CA SER A 820 -5.04 -44.05 -70.21
C SER A 820 -5.47 -45.11 -69.18
N LYS A 821 -6.70 -44.98 -68.68
CA LYS A 821 -7.35 -46.00 -67.86
C LYS A 821 -7.72 -47.19 -68.73
N GLU A 822 -6.97 -48.27 -68.64
CA GLU A 822 -7.47 -49.60 -69.01
C GLU A 822 -7.67 -50.45 -67.75
N THR A 823 -8.88 -50.96 -67.65
CA THR A 823 -9.41 -51.80 -66.59
C THR A 823 -9.10 -53.25 -66.92
N ILE A 824 -8.29 -53.97 -66.14
CA ILE A 824 -8.22 -55.44 -66.22
C ILE A 824 -8.14 -56.07 -64.82
N THR A 825 -8.95 -57.10 -64.70
CA THR A 825 -9.33 -57.94 -63.55
C THR A 825 -8.24 -58.95 -63.12
N VAL A 826 -8.49 -59.51 -61.94
CA VAL A 826 -7.72 -60.44 -61.07
C VAL A 826 -7.11 -61.72 -61.70
N GLY A 827 -5.80 -61.92 -61.46
CA GLY A 827 -5.09 -63.16 -61.04
C GLY A 827 -4.78 -64.29 -62.05
N PRO A 828 -3.94 -65.32 -61.71
CA PRO A 828 -2.69 -65.33 -60.90
C PRO A 828 -1.50 -66.12 -61.55
N ALA A 829 -0.30 -65.95 -60.94
CA ALA A 829 0.89 -66.85 -60.85
C ALA A 829 1.58 -67.47 -62.09
N SER A 830 2.88 -67.17 -62.28
CA SER A 830 4.05 -68.10 -62.29
C SER A 830 5.28 -67.54 -63.05
N GLU A 831 6.48 -67.77 -62.49
CA GLU A 831 7.84 -67.60 -63.06
C GLU A 831 8.11 -68.60 -64.23
N PRO A 832 9.26 -68.62 -64.98
CA PRO A 832 10.58 -67.98 -64.76
C PRO A 832 11.32 -67.37 -66.00
N HIS A 833 12.45 -66.67 -65.72
CA HIS A 833 13.70 -66.33 -66.47
C HIS A 833 13.88 -66.69 -67.98
N PRO A 834 14.82 -66.06 -68.78
CA PRO A 834 16.13 -65.49 -68.40
C PRO A 834 16.64 -64.21 -69.14
N GLU A 835 17.80 -63.69 -68.68
CA GLU A 835 18.78 -62.79 -69.33
C GLU A 835 19.40 -63.38 -70.64
N PRO A 836 20.39 -62.77 -71.38
CA PRO A 836 21.05 -61.44 -71.29
C PRO A 836 21.23 -60.72 -72.67
N THR A 837 21.78 -59.49 -72.70
CA THR A 837 23.04 -59.18 -73.45
C THR A 837 23.53 -57.72 -73.30
N ARG A 838 24.85 -57.60 -73.19
CA ARG A 838 25.72 -56.41 -73.08
C ARG A 838 25.96 -55.74 -74.45
N ASN A 839 26.19 -54.42 -74.45
CA ASN A 839 27.40 -53.72 -74.96
C ASN A 839 27.19 -52.19 -74.90
N ALA A 840 27.91 -51.43 -74.06
CA ALA A 840 29.27 -50.89 -74.24
C ALA A 840 29.34 -49.59 -75.09
N ASN A 841 29.52 -48.43 -74.45
CA ASN A 841 30.75 -47.64 -74.61
C ASN A 841 30.84 -46.39 -73.70
N LYS A 842 32.08 -46.13 -73.29
CA LYS A 842 32.67 -45.12 -72.39
C LYS A 842 32.96 -43.79 -73.16
N PRO A 843 33.39 -42.65 -72.55
CA PRO A 843 34.42 -42.58 -71.50
C PRO A 843 34.29 -41.56 -70.34
N LYS A 844 35.03 -41.90 -69.27
CA LYS A 844 35.27 -41.17 -68.02
C LYS A 844 36.35 -40.09 -68.19
N LYS A 845 36.19 -38.97 -67.47
CA LYS A 845 37.32 -38.20 -66.90
C LYS A 845 37.05 -37.90 -65.42
N GLN A 846 37.94 -38.41 -64.57
CA GLN A 846 38.01 -38.21 -63.13
C GLN A 846 38.69 -36.88 -62.79
N ARG A 847 38.32 -36.26 -61.65
CA ARG A 847 39.30 -35.58 -60.79
C ARG A 847 38.95 -35.74 -59.30
N ARG A 848 39.97 -36.20 -58.57
CA ARG A 848 40.06 -36.67 -57.16
C ARG A 848 39.86 -35.58 -56.10
N LYS A 849 39.37 -35.97 -54.92
CA LYS A 849 39.81 -35.43 -53.62
C LYS A 849 40.45 -36.56 -52.80
N ARG A 850 41.66 -36.29 -52.29
CA ARG A 850 42.51 -37.17 -51.47
C ARG A 850 42.24 -36.93 -49.99
N SER A 851 42.06 -38.00 -49.24
CA SER A 851 42.27 -38.08 -47.79
C SER A 851 43.75 -38.37 -47.50
N LYS A 852 44.27 -37.84 -46.40
CA LYS A 852 45.53 -38.31 -45.77
C LYS A 852 45.35 -38.22 -44.26
N GLY A 853 45.22 -39.37 -43.63
CA GLY A 853 45.52 -39.55 -42.21
C GLY A 853 47.04 -39.72 -42.02
N ARG A 854 47.53 -39.35 -40.84
CA ARG A 854 48.86 -39.76 -40.36
C ARG A 854 48.78 -39.93 -38.85
N ALA A 855 49.11 -41.14 -38.41
CA ALA A 855 49.24 -41.57 -37.02
C ALA A 855 50.70 -41.48 -36.54
N LYS A 856 50.86 -41.36 -35.20
CA LYS A 856 51.91 -41.91 -34.29
C LYS A 856 52.21 -40.91 -33.14
N PRO A 857 52.82 -41.31 -32.00
CA PRO A 857 52.71 -42.57 -31.25
C PRO A 857 52.57 -42.35 -29.71
N GLN A 858 52.39 -43.44 -28.96
CA GLN A 858 52.36 -43.55 -27.49
C GLN A 858 53.60 -42.97 -26.78
N ALA A 859 53.39 -42.41 -25.58
CA ALA A 859 54.39 -42.28 -24.52
C ALA A 859 53.72 -42.45 -23.14
N LYS A 860 54.53 -42.85 -22.16
CA LYS A 860 54.21 -43.64 -20.97
C LYS A 860 53.60 -42.85 -19.80
N THR A 861 52.88 -43.62 -19.00
CA THR A 861 52.43 -43.44 -17.61
C THR A 861 53.48 -42.92 -16.63
N SER A 862 53.13 -41.91 -15.84
CA SER A 862 53.55 -41.77 -14.44
C SER A 862 52.45 -41.08 -13.63
N SER A 863 52.01 -41.77 -12.59
CA SER A 863 50.96 -41.45 -11.62
C SER A 863 51.29 -40.27 -10.69
N LYS A 864 50.32 -39.37 -10.50
CA LYS A 864 50.07 -38.64 -9.23
C LYS A 864 48.55 -38.35 -9.12
N PRO A 865 47.91 -38.59 -7.97
CA PRO A 865 46.48 -38.35 -7.80
C PRO A 865 46.22 -36.88 -7.46
N VAL A 866 45.25 -36.28 -8.14
CA VAL A 866 44.63 -35.02 -7.71
C VAL A 866 43.25 -35.39 -7.19
N THR A 867 43.05 -35.13 -5.91
CA THR A 867 41.82 -35.26 -5.14
C THR A 867 40.76 -34.29 -5.66
N SER A 868 39.61 -34.83 -6.07
CA SER A 868 38.39 -34.07 -6.34
C SER A 868 37.52 -34.08 -5.08
N ASP A 869 37.68 -33.06 -4.23
CA ASP A 869 36.70 -32.74 -3.19
C ASP A 869 35.77 -31.64 -3.75
N SER A 870 34.60 -32.06 -4.21
CA SER A 870 33.43 -31.20 -4.30
C SER A 870 32.21 -32.01 -3.89
N VAL A 871 32.21 -32.46 -2.64
CA VAL A 871 30.99 -32.87 -1.94
C VAL A 871 30.24 -31.60 -1.60
N GLY A 872 28.98 -31.50 -2.05
CA GLY A 872 28.15 -30.33 -1.82
C GLY A 872 27.96 -30.10 -0.32
N VAL A 873 27.94 -28.83 0.10
CA VAL A 873 27.73 -28.40 1.49
C VAL A 873 26.47 -29.04 2.12
N PHE A 874 25.49 -29.40 1.30
CA PHE A 874 24.26 -30.06 1.71
C PHE A 874 24.44 -31.53 2.12
N ASP A 875 25.33 -32.27 1.45
CA ASP A 875 25.63 -33.67 1.80
C ASP A 875 26.42 -33.77 3.10
N ARG A 876 27.25 -32.75 3.39
CA ARG A 876 27.97 -32.63 4.67
C ARG A 876 27.02 -32.34 5.84
N TYR A 877 26.00 -31.51 5.61
CA TYR A 877 24.98 -31.21 6.62
C TYR A 877 24.15 -32.45 7.01
N LEU A 878 23.80 -33.29 6.04
CA LEU A 878 23.06 -34.54 6.30
C LEU A 878 23.92 -35.64 6.93
N GLN A 879 25.23 -35.62 6.71
CA GLN A 879 26.17 -36.51 7.41
C GLN A 879 26.42 -36.07 8.86
N ASP A 880 26.48 -34.76 9.11
CA ASP A 880 26.75 -34.23 10.44
C ASP A 880 25.50 -34.25 11.34
N HIS A 881 24.28 -34.33 10.77
CA HIS A 881 23.00 -34.35 11.49
C HIS A 881 22.08 -35.49 11.02
N PRO A 882 22.39 -36.76 11.33
CA PRO A 882 21.51 -37.88 11.00
C PRO A 882 20.16 -37.70 11.72
N LEU A 883 19.08 -37.69 10.95
CA LEU A 883 17.72 -37.64 11.49
C LEU A 883 17.42 -38.96 12.20
N ASP A 884 17.24 -38.89 13.52
CA ASP A 884 16.90 -40.04 14.36
C ASP A 884 15.48 -40.54 14.01
N PRO A 885 15.30 -41.81 13.60
CA PRO A 885 14.00 -42.33 13.16
C PRO A 885 13.11 -42.84 14.31
N SER A 886 13.47 -42.61 15.58
CA SER A 886 12.69 -43.08 16.73
C SER A 886 12.03 -41.91 17.49
N GLY A 887 10.77 -41.65 17.16
CA GLY A 887 9.99 -40.62 17.86
C GLY A 887 8.52 -40.56 17.46
N SER A 888 7.84 -41.70 17.29
CA SER A 888 6.37 -41.73 17.26
C SER A 888 5.83 -42.23 18.60
N ALA A 889 5.15 -41.38 19.36
CA ALA A 889 3.91 -41.70 20.07
C ALA A 889 3.48 -40.55 21.02
N ALA A 890 2.17 -40.37 21.09
CA ALA A 890 1.35 -39.69 22.11
C ALA A 890 1.25 -38.16 22.06
N ALA A 891 0.09 -37.64 21.65
CA ALA A 891 -0.99 -37.36 22.61
C ALA A 891 -2.25 -36.83 21.89
N GLU A 892 -3.35 -37.57 22.03
CA GLU A 892 -4.72 -37.06 21.92
C GLU A 892 -5.07 -36.24 23.17
N GLY A 893 -5.95 -35.24 23.00
CA GLY A 893 -6.90 -34.80 24.04
C GLY A 893 -6.63 -33.44 24.71
N GLN A 894 -7.20 -32.35 24.15
CA GLN A 894 -8.27 -31.52 24.73
C GLN A 894 -8.63 -30.36 23.81
#